data_AF-A0A8T4MR77-F1
#
_entry.id   AF-A0A8T4MR77-F1
#
_cell.length_a   1.000
_cell.length_b   1.000
_cell.length_c   1.000
_cell.angle_alpha   90.00
_cell.angle_beta   90.00
_cell.angle_gamma   90.00
#
_symmetry.space_group_name_H-M   'P 1'
#
loop_
_entity.id
_entity.type
_entity.pdbx_description
1 polymer ?
#
loop_
_entity_poly.entity_id
_entity_poly.type
_entity_poly.pdbx_seq_one_letter_code
_entity_poly.pdbx_strand_id
1 'polypeptide(L)'
;MMNTALNDIFDSYANGSIFKNKSVLQLNYTPETIPHRGKQIEAVASILAPALRGERVSNLFIYGKTGCIAGDSLVYTDNGWKKIKDVNHKTDKVLSFNINAKIYEWSNFIFLRFENKDKLLKITLHNGYELILTKDHPLLTPSMEWKKADKLQINDSLVIGYNLPSVNIKEVPLALARLLGFAISDGSLNKQGRVRKDSKRYFYNSNKQRFRYYSEDDNLLGMVQSDLSQLFTCTPSMQEPKNRCRHIQAVSQQVCGTLNSYGVPFGDKSAIVQIPSVILEASNVVQREFLKALFSGDGTVSQQTYLVEYYSNSKKLLEQISFLLHQEGITCRVSYKKAKLKKRYFDSYRLSISNQENLTKFYHKIGFYSLDKQKKLKNILNKYVKNMGLNGNTYLTSPIVKIEEVYEPFVYDLTVPNNHNFIANGIISHNSGKTLCVQYVTQEILKRVVDGGNDNLKVIYINCKLKKVADTEYRILAEIISSLGESVPSTGLPTDAVYSKFIEIIERKKQLILIVMDEIDQAVKKISDSFLYNLTRLNSELKNSQISLVGISNSLTFMDHIDPRVRSSLGEEELVFPPYNALQLQDILRERAEGAFIEGILDEGVFAKCAAFAAREHGDARRALDLLRVAAELAERGKSKKLTMEFIDNANQKIERDKMLDIIENEPRQHQLVLYSILNLTNNSSIEKIFTGQVYNKYQDFCQKTKIEILTQRRISDIIAEFDMLGLINVDVVSRGRMGRTREIKLMVPENLQPKAKEILENALTI
;
A
#
# COMPACT_ATOMS: atom_id res chain seq x y z
N MET A 1 -36.40 -45.62 -17.70
CA MET A 1 -35.55 -45.07 -16.62
C MET A 1 -34.92 -43.71 -16.97
N MET A 2 -34.60 -43.36 -18.22
CA MET A 2 -34.04 -42.02 -18.52
C MET A 2 -35.02 -40.85 -18.35
N ASN A 3 -36.30 -40.99 -18.72
CA ASN A 3 -37.27 -39.88 -18.61
C ASN A 3 -37.60 -39.47 -17.16
N THR A 4 -37.55 -40.40 -16.19
CA THR A 4 -37.84 -40.07 -14.79
C THR A 4 -36.78 -39.14 -14.20
N ALA A 5 -35.49 -39.40 -14.44
CA ALA A 5 -34.42 -38.53 -13.95
C ALA A 5 -34.46 -37.11 -14.56
N LEU A 6 -34.84 -36.97 -15.84
CA LEU A 6 -35.03 -35.68 -16.49
C LEU A 6 -36.25 -34.93 -15.95
N ASN A 7 -37.39 -35.61 -15.77
CA ASN A 7 -38.59 -35.02 -15.18
C ASN A 7 -38.34 -34.64 -13.70
N ASP A 8 -37.68 -35.49 -12.90
CA ASP A 8 -37.29 -35.18 -11.52
C ASP A 8 -36.35 -33.96 -11.42
N ILE A 9 -35.55 -33.69 -12.46
CA ILE A 9 -34.74 -32.46 -12.57
C ILE A 9 -35.65 -31.27 -12.88
N PHE A 10 -36.50 -31.34 -13.91
CA PHE A 10 -37.39 -30.25 -14.31
C PHE A 10 -38.44 -29.90 -13.25
N ASP A 11 -39.11 -30.90 -12.65
CA ASP A 11 -40.08 -30.72 -11.57
C ASP A 11 -39.42 -30.15 -10.29
N SER A 12 -38.15 -30.48 -10.04
CA SER A 12 -37.37 -29.85 -8.96
C SER A 12 -36.87 -28.44 -9.29
N TYR A 13 -36.88 -28.05 -10.56
CA TYR A 13 -36.65 -26.66 -10.99
C TYR A 13 -37.94 -25.84 -10.92
N ALA A 14 -39.09 -26.47 -11.11
CA ALA A 14 -40.41 -25.86 -10.99
C ALA A 14 -40.85 -25.66 -9.52
N ASN A 15 -40.51 -26.59 -8.63
CA ASN A 15 -40.91 -26.55 -7.22
C ASN A 15 -39.73 -26.34 -6.27
N GLY A 16 -39.61 -25.13 -5.72
CA GLY A 16 -38.68 -24.83 -4.61
C GLY A 16 -37.45 -23.99 -4.94
N SER A 17 -37.53 -23.07 -5.91
CA SER A 17 -36.44 -22.09 -6.11
C SER A 17 -36.23 -21.26 -4.85
N ILE A 18 -34.97 -21.03 -4.50
CA ILE A 18 -34.58 -20.19 -3.35
C ILE A 18 -34.67 -18.68 -3.66
N PHE A 19 -34.90 -18.32 -4.93
CA PHE A 19 -34.91 -16.94 -5.39
C PHE A 19 -36.34 -16.44 -5.60
N LYS A 20 -36.61 -15.25 -5.09
CA LYS A 20 -37.76 -14.44 -5.48
C LYS A 20 -37.49 -13.72 -6.81
N ASN A 21 -36.28 -13.21 -7.00
CA ASN A 21 -35.85 -12.60 -8.26
C ASN A 21 -34.32 -12.66 -8.45
N LYS A 22 -33.86 -13.57 -9.30
CA LYS A 22 -32.43 -13.75 -9.64
C LYS A 22 -31.78 -12.49 -10.24
N SER A 23 -32.53 -11.59 -10.88
CA SER A 23 -31.94 -10.43 -11.56
C SER A 23 -31.35 -9.40 -10.60
N VAL A 24 -31.82 -9.32 -9.36
CA VAL A 24 -31.38 -8.34 -8.35
C VAL A 24 -29.89 -8.49 -7.96
N LEU A 25 -29.32 -9.68 -8.14
CA LEU A 25 -27.90 -9.96 -7.92
C LEU A 25 -27.04 -9.89 -9.20
N GLN A 26 -27.64 -9.63 -10.36
CA GLN A 26 -26.89 -9.55 -11.61
C GLN A 26 -26.17 -8.19 -11.75
N LEU A 27 -25.04 -8.21 -12.45
CA LEU A 27 -24.15 -7.04 -12.62
C LEU A 27 -24.79 -5.87 -13.40
N ASN A 28 -25.86 -6.14 -14.16
CA ASN A 28 -26.65 -5.18 -14.93
C ASN A 28 -27.83 -4.58 -14.13
N TYR A 29 -28.07 -5.01 -12.89
CA TYR A 29 -29.15 -4.46 -12.06
C TYR A 29 -28.77 -3.08 -11.51
N THR A 30 -29.54 -2.07 -11.90
CA THR A 30 -29.44 -0.70 -11.40
C THR A 30 -30.33 -0.54 -10.17
N PRO A 31 -29.78 -0.20 -8.98
CA PRO A 31 -30.57 -0.02 -7.78
C PRO A 31 -31.17 1.39 -7.70
N GLU A 32 -32.28 1.52 -6.96
CA GLU A 32 -32.94 2.83 -6.74
C GLU A 32 -32.11 3.76 -5.83
N THR A 33 -31.27 3.18 -4.95
CA THR A 33 -30.31 3.92 -4.12
C THR A 33 -28.92 3.30 -4.23
N ILE A 34 -27.87 4.07 -3.90
CA ILE A 34 -26.51 3.55 -3.78
C ILE A 34 -26.03 3.77 -2.33
N PRO A 35 -26.09 2.73 -1.48
CA PRO A 35 -25.69 2.82 -0.08
C PRO A 35 -24.29 3.39 0.10
N HIS A 36 -24.16 4.25 1.12
CA HIS A 36 -22.89 4.85 1.55
C HIS A 36 -22.15 5.69 0.49
N ARG A 37 -22.84 6.18 -0.55
CA ARG A 37 -22.28 7.06 -1.60
C ARG A 37 -22.87 8.46 -1.68
N GLY A 38 -23.78 8.83 -0.76
CA GLY A 38 -24.47 10.14 -0.77
C GLY A 38 -23.55 11.33 -1.04
N LYS A 39 -22.46 11.49 -0.26
CA LYS A 39 -21.48 12.57 -0.45
C LYS A 39 -20.81 12.59 -1.83
N GLN A 40 -20.52 11.42 -2.41
CA GLN A 40 -19.94 11.35 -3.75
C GLN A 40 -20.98 11.64 -4.84
N ILE A 41 -22.23 11.20 -4.64
CA ILE A 41 -23.36 11.50 -5.53
C ILE A 41 -23.66 12.99 -5.53
N GLU A 42 -23.71 13.62 -4.35
CA GLU A 42 -23.87 15.08 -4.18
C GLU A 42 -22.77 15.86 -4.92
N ALA A 43 -21.50 15.45 -4.78
CA ALA A 43 -20.38 16.09 -5.46
C ALA A 43 -20.49 15.98 -6.99
N VAL A 44 -20.69 14.78 -7.54
CA VAL A 44 -20.88 14.57 -8.99
C VAL A 44 -22.11 15.34 -9.49
N ALA A 45 -23.21 15.34 -8.73
CA ALA A 45 -24.42 16.08 -9.06
C ALA A 45 -24.19 17.59 -9.08
N SER A 46 -23.45 18.16 -8.12
CA SER A 46 -23.18 19.61 -8.10
C SER A 46 -22.39 20.09 -9.32
N ILE A 47 -21.46 19.28 -9.83
CA ILE A 47 -20.61 19.59 -10.99
C ILE A 47 -21.41 19.46 -12.30
N LEU A 48 -22.31 18.46 -12.37
CA LEU A 48 -23.12 18.20 -13.57
C LEU A 48 -24.46 18.97 -13.58
N ALA A 49 -24.89 19.57 -12.47
CA ALA A 49 -26.13 20.32 -12.35
C ALA A 49 -26.34 21.47 -13.37
N PRO A 50 -25.31 22.21 -13.86
CA PRO A 50 -25.51 23.22 -14.91
C PRO A 50 -26.13 22.68 -16.20
N ALA A 51 -25.96 21.37 -16.49
CA ALA A 51 -26.61 20.73 -17.63
C ALA A 51 -28.14 20.82 -17.61
N LEU A 52 -28.76 20.94 -16.42
CA LEU A 52 -30.21 21.15 -16.26
C LEU A 52 -30.69 22.46 -16.93
N ARG A 53 -29.82 23.48 -16.99
CA ARG A 53 -30.08 24.77 -17.64
C ARG A 53 -29.62 24.82 -19.11
N GLY A 54 -29.09 23.72 -19.65
CA GLY A 54 -28.47 23.68 -20.96
C GLY A 54 -27.12 24.40 -21.02
N GLU A 55 -26.46 24.62 -19.87
CA GLU A 55 -25.13 25.20 -19.78
C GLU A 55 -24.05 24.11 -19.85
N ARG A 56 -22.93 24.39 -20.51
CA ARG A 56 -21.74 23.51 -20.48
C ARG A 56 -21.33 23.21 -19.04
N VAL A 57 -21.11 21.93 -18.74
CA VAL A 57 -20.55 21.49 -17.45
C VAL A 57 -19.02 21.43 -17.54
N SER A 58 -18.34 21.59 -16.40
CA SER A 58 -16.90 21.29 -16.32
C SER A 58 -16.64 19.84 -16.70
N ASN A 59 -15.49 19.57 -17.31
CA ASN A 59 -15.09 18.19 -17.55
C ASN A 59 -14.73 17.57 -16.19
N LEU A 60 -15.25 16.39 -15.90
CA LEU A 60 -15.17 15.75 -14.59
C LEU A 60 -14.36 14.46 -14.67
N PHE A 61 -13.29 14.38 -13.89
CA PHE A 61 -12.50 13.17 -13.77
C PHE A 61 -12.60 12.51 -12.42
N ILE A 62 -12.77 11.19 -12.43
CA ILE A 62 -13.14 10.41 -11.25
C ILE A 62 -12.14 9.29 -11.03
N TYR A 63 -11.42 9.41 -9.91
CA TYR A 63 -10.34 8.54 -9.47
C TYR A 63 -10.67 7.86 -8.13
N GLY A 64 -9.75 7.04 -7.63
CA GLY A 64 -9.88 6.32 -6.36
C GLY A 64 -8.72 5.35 -6.17
N LYS A 65 -8.18 5.29 -4.94
CA LYS A 65 -6.92 4.76 -4.38
C LYS A 65 -6.81 4.85 -2.82
N THR A 66 -7.86 5.27 -2.07
CA THR A 66 -7.76 6.15 -0.85
C THR A 66 -7.73 5.54 0.58
N GLY A 67 -7.11 6.29 1.51
CA GLY A 67 -7.33 6.34 2.97
C GLY A 67 -6.26 7.24 3.65
N CYS A 68 -6.58 8.21 4.51
CA CYS A 68 -5.62 9.28 4.89
C CYS A 68 -4.95 9.15 6.29
N ILE A 69 -3.71 9.67 6.44
CA ILE A 69 -2.92 9.71 7.70
C ILE A 69 -2.37 11.10 8.05
N ALA A 70 -1.91 11.32 9.29
CA ALA A 70 -1.41 12.61 9.75
C ALA A 70 0.02 12.96 9.28
N GLY A 71 0.29 14.25 9.08
CA GLY A 71 1.52 14.75 8.44
C GLY A 71 2.85 14.45 9.14
N ASP A 72 2.85 14.22 10.45
CA ASP A 72 4.06 13.89 11.22
C ASP A 72 4.38 12.38 11.23
N SER A 73 3.56 11.55 10.59
CA SER A 73 3.79 10.10 10.45
C SER A 73 5.03 9.82 9.60
N LEU A 74 5.93 8.97 10.08
CA LEU A 74 7.13 8.54 9.38
C LEU A 74 6.81 7.45 8.34
N VAL A 75 7.22 7.66 7.10
CA VAL A 75 7.18 6.68 6.01
C VAL A 75 8.60 6.25 5.69
N TYR A 76 8.80 4.95 5.45
CA TYR A 76 10.12 4.43 5.08
C TYR A 76 10.32 4.59 3.57
N THR A 77 11.26 5.45 3.20
CA THR A 77 11.65 5.70 1.80
C THR A 77 13.01 5.08 1.47
N ASP A 78 13.33 5.03 0.19
CA ASP A 78 14.66 4.68 -0.31
C ASP A 78 15.75 5.70 0.06
N ASN A 79 15.40 6.74 0.83
CA ASN A 79 16.27 7.70 1.50
C ASN A 79 16.06 7.72 3.03
N GLY A 80 15.60 6.61 3.62
CA GLY A 80 15.43 6.42 5.07
C GLY A 80 14.05 6.81 5.60
N TRP A 81 13.92 7.02 6.91
CA TRP A 81 12.65 7.41 7.51
C TRP A 81 12.41 8.92 7.38
N LYS A 82 11.41 9.31 6.59
CA LYS A 82 10.96 10.70 6.41
C LYS A 82 9.54 10.88 6.92
N LYS A 83 9.18 12.07 7.43
CA LYS A 83 7.78 12.39 7.70
C LYS A 83 7.00 12.48 6.39
N ILE A 84 5.78 11.96 6.33
CA ILE A 84 4.95 11.94 5.11
C ILE A 84 4.81 13.34 4.48
N LYS A 85 4.69 14.40 5.28
CA LYS A 85 4.61 15.78 4.77
C LYS A 85 5.90 16.32 4.13
N ASP A 86 7.04 15.68 4.40
CA ASP A 86 8.39 16.05 3.95
C ASP A 86 8.91 15.09 2.85
N VAL A 87 8.08 14.14 2.40
CA VAL A 87 8.40 13.14 1.36
C VAL A 87 8.16 13.73 -0.05
N ASN A 88 9.07 13.46 -0.99
CA ASN A 88 8.99 13.99 -2.36
C ASN A 88 8.69 12.89 -3.40
N HIS A 89 7.45 12.88 -3.91
CA HIS A 89 6.96 11.91 -4.91
C HIS A 89 7.75 11.85 -6.24
N LYS A 90 8.60 12.85 -6.54
CA LYS A 90 9.42 12.85 -7.76
C LYS A 90 10.80 12.20 -7.59
N THR A 91 11.27 12.03 -6.35
CA THR A 91 12.65 11.62 -6.07
C THR A 91 12.78 10.49 -5.05
N ASP A 92 11.82 10.37 -4.13
CA ASP A 92 11.74 9.26 -3.19
C ASP A 92 10.94 8.10 -3.79
N LYS A 93 11.21 6.88 -3.31
CA LYS A 93 10.32 5.71 -3.41
C LYS A 93 9.96 5.25 -2.01
N VAL A 94 8.77 4.69 -1.81
CA VAL A 94 8.34 4.13 -0.52
C VAL A 94 8.46 2.62 -0.50
N LEU A 95 8.60 2.07 0.70
CA LEU A 95 8.55 0.63 0.88
C LEU A 95 7.10 0.15 1.00
N SER A 96 6.74 -0.75 0.09
CA SER A 96 5.46 -1.47 0.08
C SER A 96 5.68 -2.93 0.48
N PHE A 97 4.64 -3.57 1.03
CA PHE A 97 4.68 -4.96 1.47
C PHE A 97 3.79 -5.82 0.58
N ASN A 98 4.38 -6.78 -0.13
CA ASN A 98 3.63 -7.76 -0.91
C ASN A 98 3.02 -8.78 0.06
N ILE A 99 1.71 -8.72 0.28
CA ILE A 99 0.99 -9.53 1.28
C ILE A 99 1.07 -11.03 0.95
N ASN A 100 1.03 -11.38 -0.33
CA ASN A 100 1.02 -12.77 -0.79
C ASN A 100 2.40 -13.42 -0.62
N ALA A 101 3.44 -12.76 -1.16
CA ALA A 101 4.82 -13.25 -1.09
C ALA A 101 5.50 -12.96 0.27
N LYS A 102 4.91 -12.10 1.11
CA LYS A 102 5.46 -11.63 2.40
C LYS A 102 6.87 -11.04 2.23
N ILE A 103 7.06 -10.18 1.22
CA ILE A 103 8.32 -9.50 0.94
C ILE A 103 8.13 -7.98 0.79
N TYR A 104 9.24 -7.25 0.74
CA TYR A 104 9.24 -5.81 0.58
C TYR A 104 9.70 -5.37 -0.81
N GLU A 105 9.00 -4.38 -1.36
CA GLU A 105 9.23 -3.86 -2.71
C GLU A 105 9.24 -2.32 -2.67
N TRP A 106 10.30 -1.72 -3.21
CA TRP A 106 10.40 -0.27 -3.41
C TRP A 106 9.48 0.16 -4.56
N SER A 107 8.51 1.01 -4.25
CA SER A 107 7.53 1.51 -5.21
C SER A 107 7.54 3.03 -5.32
N ASN A 108 7.31 3.52 -6.54
CA ASN A 108 6.88 4.91 -6.74
C ASN A 108 5.51 5.11 -6.07
N PHE A 109 5.17 6.34 -5.74
CA PHE A 109 3.90 6.67 -5.08
C PHE A 109 3.38 8.03 -5.51
N ILE A 110 2.07 8.21 -5.34
CA ILE A 110 1.39 9.51 -5.45
C ILE A 110 1.23 10.06 -4.04
N PHE A 111 1.38 11.38 -3.89
CA PHE A 111 1.27 12.07 -2.62
C PHE A 111 0.25 13.20 -2.73
N LEU A 112 -0.75 13.17 -1.86
CA LEU A 112 -1.81 14.18 -1.79
C LEU A 112 -1.92 14.74 -0.36
N ARG A 113 -2.25 16.03 -0.25
CA ARG A 113 -2.46 16.74 1.00
C ARG A 113 -3.87 17.33 1.00
N PHE A 114 -4.59 17.13 2.10
CA PHE A 114 -5.94 17.62 2.30
C PHE A 114 -6.03 18.46 3.58
N GLU A 115 -6.88 19.47 3.58
CA GLU A 115 -7.36 20.08 4.82
C GLU A 115 -8.32 19.14 5.54
N ASN A 116 -8.16 19.00 6.85
CA ASN A 116 -8.98 18.15 7.68
C ASN A 116 -9.76 18.96 8.71
N LYS A 117 -11.07 18.70 8.79
CA LYS A 117 -12.00 19.32 9.75
C LYS A 117 -12.54 18.32 10.76
N ASP A 118 -12.31 17.03 10.55
CA ASP A 118 -12.83 15.94 11.38
C ASP A 118 -11.79 15.46 12.41
N LYS A 119 -12.26 14.76 13.46
CA LYS A 119 -11.37 14.11 14.42
C LYS A 119 -10.80 12.80 13.84
N LEU A 120 -9.48 12.66 13.97
CA LEU A 120 -8.72 11.47 13.62
C LEU A 120 -8.66 10.49 14.79
N LEU A 121 -8.33 9.23 14.51
CA LEU A 121 -7.98 8.25 15.53
C LEU A 121 -6.46 8.17 15.64
N LYS A 122 -5.98 8.18 16.87
CA LYS A 122 -4.63 7.82 17.25
C LYS A 122 -4.65 6.43 17.86
N ILE A 123 -3.97 5.48 17.22
CA ILE A 123 -3.85 4.09 17.66
C ILE A 123 -2.44 3.88 18.22
N THR A 124 -2.34 3.29 19.42
CA THR A 124 -1.06 2.92 20.08
C THR A 124 -0.99 1.41 20.25
N LEU A 125 0.12 0.81 19.81
CA LEU A 125 0.43 -0.60 19.92
C LEU A 125 1.30 -0.92 21.15
N HIS A 126 1.23 -2.17 21.61
CA HIS A 126 1.92 -2.69 22.80
C HIS A 126 3.45 -2.65 22.70
N ASN A 127 4.00 -2.73 21.48
CA ASN A 127 5.43 -2.53 21.23
C ASN A 127 5.88 -1.06 21.37
N GLY A 128 4.94 -0.12 21.35
CA GLY A 128 5.17 1.33 21.43
C GLY A 128 4.79 2.10 20.16
N TYR A 129 4.48 1.44 19.03
CA TYR A 129 4.19 2.13 17.77
C TYR A 129 2.88 2.93 17.86
N GLU A 130 2.86 4.13 17.29
CA GLU A 130 1.67 5.00 17.24
C GLU A 130 1.40 5.45 15.80
N LEU A 131 0.15 5.48 15.37
CA LEU A 131 -0.26 6.07 14.08
C LEU A 131 -1.52 6.92 14.28
N ILE A 132 -1.57 8.06 13.59
CA ILE A 132 -2.71 8.97 13.58
C ILE A 132 -3.30 8.96 12.17
N LEU A 133 -4.58 8.60 12.06
CA LEU A 133 -5.23 8.27 10.80
C LEU A 133 -6.72 8.61 10.81
N THR A 134 -7.33 8.77 9.62
CA THR A 134 -8.79 8.94 9.53
C THR A 134 -9.50 7.67 10.01
N LYS A 135 -10.72 7.83 10.53
CA LYS A 135 -11.53 6.75 11.12
C LYS A 135 -11.73 5.57 10.17
N ASP A 136 -11.80 5.87 8.88
CA ASP A 136 -12.05 4.95 7.79
C ASP A 136 -10.77 4.38 7.14
N HIS A 137 -9.58 4.83 7.54
CA HIS A 137 -8.32 4.33 6.98
C HIS A 137 -8.04 2.87 7.44
N PRO A 138 -7.79 1.93 6.50
CA PRO A 138 -7.56 0.52 6.81
C PRO A 138 -6.12 0.19 7.19
N LEU A 139 -5.94 -0.60 8.26
CA LEU A 139 -4.64 -1.14 8.69
C LEU A 139 -4.62 -2.68 8.60
N LEU A 140 -3.44 -3.24 8.31
CA LEU A 140 -3.28 -4.69 8.11
C LEU A 140 -3.26 -5.45 9.45
N THR A 141 -4.01 -6.54 9.54
CA THR A 141 -4.12 -7.41 10.73
C THR A 141 -3.38 -8.76 10.54
N PRO A 142 -3.08 -9.53 11.61
CA PRO A 142 -2.36 -10.81 11.52
C PRO A 142 -2.93 -11.84 10.54
N SER A 143 -4.23 -11.81 10.25
CA SER A 143 -4.88 -12.66 9.24
C SER A 143 -4.56 -12.25 7.80
N MET A 144 -3.73 -11.22 7.60
CA MET A 144 -3.47 -10.55 6.33
C MET A 144 -4.70 -9.84 5.75
N GLU A 145 -5.61 -9.41 6.62
CA GLU A 145 -6.85 -8.72 6.26
C GLU A 145 -6.84 -7.26 6.71
N TRP A 146 -7.52 -6.41 5.94
CA TRP A 146 -7.62 -4.98 6.17
C TRP A 146 -8.76 -4.63 7.12
N LYS A 147 -8.46 -4.00 8.26
CA LYS A 147 -9.44 -3.55 9.26
C LYS A 147 -9.37 -2.03 9.44
N LYS A 148 -10.51 -1.35 9.31
CA LYS A 148 -10.61 0.12 9.45
C LYS A 148 -10.30 0.57 10.88
N ALA A 149 -9.68 1.74 11.01
CA ALA A 149 -9.29 2.33 12.29
C ALA A 149 -10.44 2.37 13.32
N ASP A 150 -11.65 2.70 12.89
CA ASP A 150 -12.85 2.80 13.72
C ASP A 150 -13.45 1.44 14.16
N LYS A 151 -13.03 0.35 13.52
CA LYS A 151 -13.45 -1.02 13.89
C LYS A 151 -12.41 -1.76 14.73
N LEU A 152 -11.23 -1.18 14.91
CA LEU A 152 -10.19 -1.72 15.78
C LEU A 152 -10.55 -1.48 17.25
N GLN A 153 -10.30 -2.49 18.08
CA GLN A 153 -10.52 -2.49 19.51
C GLN A 153 -9.20 -2.70 20.26
N ILE A 154 -9.18 -2.39 21.55
CA ILE A 154 -8.03 -2.72 22.41
C ILE A 154 -7.87 -4.26 22.41
N ASN A 155 -6.62 -4.71 22.31
CA ASN A 155 -6.14 -6.08 22.08
C ASN A 155 -6.21 -6.61 20.64
N ASP A 156 -6.88 -5.96 19.68
CA ASP A 156 -6.71 -6.30 18.25
C ASP A 156 -5.23 -6.13 17.88
N SER A 157 -4.67 -7.06 17.13
CA SER A 157 -3.28 -6.96 16.66
C SER A 157 -3.20 -6.37 15.25
N LEU A 158 -2.15 -5.59 15.00
CA LEU A 158 -1.79 -5.08 13.69
C LEU A 158 -0.45 -5.62 13.23
N VAL A 159 -0.28 -5.77 11.91
CA VAL A 159 0.98 -6.14 11.27
C VAL A 159 1.90 -4.94 11.24
N ILE A 160 3.16 -5.18 11.64
CA ILE A 160 4.21 -4.18 11.67
C ILE A 160 5.39 -4.62 10.81
N GLY A 161 6.06 -3.64 10.19
CA GLY A 161 7.23 -3.89 9.37
C GLY A 161 8.47 -4.29 10.18
N TYR A 162 9.23 -5.26 9.69
CA TYR A 162 10.35 -5.87 10.41
C TYR A 162 11.43 -6.38 9.45
N ASN A 163 12.71 -6.31 9.85
CA ASN A 163 13.84 -6.71 9.01
C ASN A 163 13.80 -6.03 7.61
N LEU A 164 13.57 -4.72 7.61
CA LEU A 164 13.40 -3.90 6.41
C LEU A 164 14.70 -3.87 5.58
N PRO A 165 14.63 -3.81 4.23
CA PRO A 165 15.80 -3.71 3.38
C PRO A 165 16.64 -2.47 3.73
N SER A 166 17.96 -2.65 3.77
CA SER A 166 18.90 -1.58 4.08
C SER A 166 18.89 -0.50 3.01
N VAL A 167 18.84 0.76 3.45
CA VAL A 167 18.96 1.95 2.61
C VAL A 167 20.39 2.46 2.71
N ASN A 168 20.94 2.97 1.60
CA ASN A 168 22.35 3.34 1.50
C ASN A 168 22.56 4.73 0.87
N ILE A 169 21.98 5.76 1.48
CA ILE A 169 22.17 7.17 1.12
C ILE A 169 22.49 8.00 2.39
N LYS A 170 23.21 9.12 2.22
CA LYS A 170 23.86 9.99 3.22
C LYS A 170 25.01 9.34 4.01
N GLU A 171 26.24 9.65 3.58
CA GLU A 171 27.45 9.45 4.37
C GLU A 171 27.54 10.49 5.51
N VAL A 172 26.89 10.17 6.63
CA VAL A 172 27.18 10.84 7.90
C VAL A 172 28.48 10.23 8.47
N PRO A 173 29.51 11.01 8.83
CA PRO A 173 30.71 10.47 9.44
C PRO A 173 30.38 9.65 10.69
N LEU A 174 30.92 8.43 10.81
CA LEU A 174 30.57 7.52 11.92
C LEU A 174 30.93 8.14 13.29
N ALA A 175 32.00 8.95 13.35
CA ALA A 175 32.33 9.75 14.53
C ALA A 175 31.22 10.74 14.92
N LEU A 176 30.54 11.37 13.95
CA LEU A 176 29.42 12.29 14.23
C LEU A 176 28.19 11.52 14.71
N ALA A 177 27.94 10.33 14.14
CA ALA A 177 26.87 9.45 14.59
C ALA A 177 27.08 8.98 16.03
N ARG A 178 28.30 8.53 16.36
CA ARG A 178 28.68 8.19 17.74
C ARG A 178 28.54 9.38 18.67
N LEU A 179 29.10 10.54 18.30
CA LEU A 179 29.05 11.75 19.11
C LEU A 179 27.61 12.21 19.36
N LEU A 180 26.70 12.11 18.37
CA LEU A 180 25.27 12.39 18.56
C LEU A 180 24.61 11.40 19.52
N GLY A 181 24.96 10.10 19.45
CA GLY A 181 24.49 9.08 20.39
C GLY A 181 24.92 9.38 21.82
N PHE A 182 26.22 9.63 22.03
CA PHE A 182 26.79 10.06 23.32
C PHE A 182 26.23 11.41 23.80
N ALA A 183 25.96 12.35 22.89
CA ALA A 183 25.37 13.64 23.23
C ALA A 183 23.90 13.53 23.69
N ILE A 184 23.17 12.51 23.25
CA ILE A 184 21.78 12.23 23.63
C ILE A 184 21.68 11.44 24.93
N SER A 185 22.62 10.52 25.22
CA SER A 185 22.73 9.82 26.52
C SER A 185 23.38 10.71 27.61
N ASP A 186 24.51 10.32 28.20
CA ASP A 186 25.22 11.04 29.27
C ASP A 186 25.83 12.39 28.86
N GLY A 187 25.60 12.85 27.63
CA GLY A 187 25.96 14.18 27.15
C GLY A 187 25.16 15.33 27.78
N SER A 188 25.75 16.52 27.84
CA SER A 188 25.06 17.76 28.23
C SER A 188 25.55 18.97 27.42
N LEU A 189 24.61 19.80 26.98
CA LEU A 189 24.84 21.03 26.24
C LEU A 189 24.40 22.22 27.10
N ASN A 190 25.35 23.06 27.49
CA ASN A 190 25.13 24.16 28.42
C ASN A 190 25.56 25.50 27.83
N LYS A 191 24.66 26.50 27.88
CA LYS A 191 25.00 27.92 27.69
C LYS A 191 25.27 28.55 29.06
N GLN A 192 26.54 28.75 29.42
CA GLN A 192 26.84 29.57 30.61
C GLN A 192 26.84 31.05 30.20
N GLY A 193 25.75 31.74 30.52
CA GLY A 193 25.80 33.18 30.75
C GLY A 193 26.50 33.44 32.08
N ARG A 194 27.62 34.13 32.07
CA ARG A 194 28.26 34.66 33.29
C ARG A 194 28.73 36.08 33.00
N VAL A 195 28.11 37.02 33.71
CA VAL A 195 28.63 38.37 33.88
C VAL A 195 29.88 38.26 34.74
N ARG A 196 31.05 38.47 34.13
CA ARG A 196 32.34 38.52 34.85
C ARG A 196 32.78 39.97 35.01
N LYS A 197 33.30 40.29 36.19
CA LYS A 197 34.07 41.51 36.44
C LYS A 197 35.52 41.26 36.05
N ASP A 198 36.07 42.11 35.20
CA ASP A 198 37.53 42.20 35.04
C ASP A 198 38.14 42.98 36.23
N SER A 199 39.47 42.90 36.37
CA SER A 199 40.35 43.72 37.20
C SER A 199 39.99 45.23 37.18
N LYS A 200 39.56 45.75 36.01
CA LYS A 200 39.10 47.14 35.81
C LYS A 200 37.60 47.36 36.12
N ARG A 201 36.93 46.45 36.83
CA ARG A 201 35.50 46.47 37.23
C ARG A 201 34.46 46.43 36.08
N TYR A 202 34.85 46.37 34.82
CA TYR A 202 33.92 46.20 33.69
C TYR A 202 33.24 44.82 33.71
N PHE A 203 31.94 44.82 33.41
CA PHE A 203 31.11 43.64 33.28
C PHE A 203 31.08 43.15 31.84
N TYR A 204 31.57 41.93 31.57
CA TYR A 204 31.44 41.30 30.26
C TYR A 204 30.66 39.99 30.35
N ASN A 205 29.82 39.74 29.35
CA ASN A 205 28.98 38.54 29.29
C ASN A 205 29.72 37.42 28.54
N SER A 206 30.36 36.50 29.27
CA SER A 206 31.10 35.41 28.62
C SER A 206 30.16 34.28 28.20
N ASN A 207 29.57 34.38 27.00
CA ASN A 207 28.69 33.36 26.40
C ASN A 207 29.46 32.08 25.98
N LYS A 208 30.12 31.43 26.93
CA LYS A 208 30.88 30.19 26.71
C LYS A 208 29.93 28.99 26.74
N GLN A 209 29.69 28.43 25.55
CA GLN A 209 28.97 27.18 25.40
C GLN A 209 29.90 26.01 25.70
N ARG A 210 29.36 24.95 26.31
CA ARG A 210 30.13 23.74 26.67
C ARG A 210 29.33 22.48 26.37
N PHE A 211 29.98 21.55 25.68
CA PHE A 211 29.60 20.15 25.64
C PHE A 211 30.35 19.41 26.75
N ARG A 212 29.67 18.50 27.44
CA ARG A 212 30.29 17.54 28.35
C ARG A 212 29.67 16.16 28.16
N TYR A 213 30.48 15.12 28.28
CA TYR A 213 30.02 13.73 28.33
C TYR A 213 30.58 13.07 29.59
N TYR A 214 29.70 12.59 30.45
CA TYR A 214 30.06 11.96 31.72
C TYR A 214 30.15 10.45 31.56
N SER A 215 31.18 9.80 32.11
CA SER A 215 31.30 8.35 32.13
C SER A 215 32.34 7.90 33.14
N GLU A 216 32.18 6.70 33.68
CA GLU A 216 33.23 6.02 34.47
C GLU A 216 34.10 5.10 33.59
N ASP A 217 33.67 4.81 32.35
CA ASP A 217 34.35 3.94 31.39
C ASP A 217 35.34 4.76 30.53
N ASP A 218 36.64 4.55 30.76
CA ASP A 218 37.72 5.25 30.06
C ASP A 218 37.70 5.05 28.54
N ASN A 219 37.19 3.90 28.06
CA ASN A 219 37.08 3.65 26.61
C ASN A 219 36.05 4.60 25.99
N LEU A 220 34.92 4.84 26.66
CA LEU A 220 33.90 5.77 26.17
C LEU A 220 34.39 7.23 26.23
N LEU A 221 35.10 7.61 27.29
CA LEU A 221 35.71 8.94 27.39
C LEU A 221 36.75 9.16 26.28
N GLY A 222 37.63 8.19 26.05
CA GLY A 222 38.63 8.23 24.96
C GLY A 222 38.00 8.30 23.58
N MET A 223 36.94 7.54 23.32
CA MET A 223 36.18 7.61 22.06
C MET A 223 35.57 8.99 21.84
N VAL A 224 34.88 9.56 22.83
CA VAL A 224 34.30 10.90 22.72
C VAL A 224 35.39 11.97 22.53
N GLN A 225 36.54 11.83 23.20
CA GLN A 225 37.68 12.72 23.01
C GLN A 225 38.25 12.65 21.58
N SER A 226 38.37 11.43 21.02
CA SER A 226 38.81 11.19 19.64
C SER A 226 37.81 11.76 18.64
N ASP A 227 36.52 11.43 18.76
CA ASP A 227 35.46 11.89 17.86
C ASP A 227 35.35 13.43 17.85
N LEU A 228 35.45 14.08 19.02
CA LEU A 228 35.49 15.54 19.11
C LEU A 228 36.72 16.17 18.44
N SER A 229 37.88 15.52 18.52
CA SER A 229 39.13 16.00 17.92
C SER A 229 39.19 15.74 16.41
N GLN A 230 38.52 14.68 15.93
CA GLN A 230 38.41 14.33 14.51
C GLN A 230 37.42 15.26 13.78
N LEU A 231 36.29 15.59 14.41
CA LEU A 231 35.21 16.36 13.79
C LEU A 231 35.38 17.88 13.91
N PHE A 232 36.13 18.36 14.90
CA PHE A 232 36.23 19.77 15.23
C PHE A 232 37.66 20.17 15.58
N THR A 233 38.02 21.41 15.22
CA THR A 233 39.28 22.06 15.62
C THR A 233 39.24 22.51 17.08
N CYS A 234 38.94 21.60 18.00
CA CYS A 234 38.88 21.85 19.43
C CYS A 234 39.73 20.84 20.21
N THR A 235 40.22 21.26 21.38
CA THR A 235 40.99 20.40 22.30
C THR A 235 40.08 19.97 23.47
N PRO A 236 39.36 18.84 23.35
CA PRO A 236 38.57 18.29 24.45
C PRO A 236 39.46 17.93 25.64
N SER A 237 39.10 18.43 26.83
CA SER A 237 39.83 18.19 28.08
C SER A 237 39.15 17.11 28.91
N MET A 238 39.90 16.11 29.39
CA MET A 238 39.47 15.24 30.49
C MET A 238 39.34 16.04 31.78
N GLN A 239 38.36 15.71 32.62
CA GLN A 239 38.11 16.35 33.91
C GLN A 239 37.79 15.28 34.96
N GLU A 240 38.58 15.25 36.03
CA GLU A 240 38.42 14.32 37.16
C GLU A 240 38.10 15.09 38.47
N PRO A 241 36.88 15.65 38.60
CA PRO A 241 36.47 16.40 39.78
C PRO A 241 36.29 15.52 41.03
N LYS A 242 36.84 15.97 42.17
CA LYS A 242 36.61 15.31 43.47
C LYS A 242 35.10 15.15 43.74
N ASN A 243 34.69 13.94 44.09
CA ASN A 243 33.30 13.53 44.41
C ASN A 243 32.28 13.74 43.28
N ARG A 244 32.69 13.73 42.01
CA ARG A 244 31.78 13.76 40.84
C ARG A 244 32.30 12.85 39.73
N CYS A 245 31.39 12.40 38.85
CA CYS A 245 31.75 11.55 37.72
C CYS A 245 32.77 12.23 36.78
N ARG A 246 33.70 11.43 36.26
CA ARG A 246 34.69 11.84 35.26
C ARG A 246 34.00 12.23 33.96
N HIS A 247 34.56 13.19 33.24
CA HIS A 247 33.96 13.66 31.99
C HIS A 247 34.96 14.27 31.01
N ILE A 248 34.65 14.11 29.72
CA ILE A 248 35.22 14.95 28.67
C ILE A 248 34.46 16.28 28.64
N GLN A 249 35.17 17.38 28.46
CA GLN A 249 34.60 18.72 28.25
C GLN A 249 35.20 19.40 27.01
N ALA A 250 34.34 19.83 26.09
CA ALA A 250 34.71 20.73 24.99
C ALA A 250 34.06 22.11 25.21
N VAL A 251 34.89 23.16 25.26
CA VAL A 251 34.43 24.56 25.42
C VAL A 251 34.45 25.24 24.05
N SER A 252 33.52 24.84 23.18
CA SER A 252 33.44 25.34 21.79
C SER A 252 32.00 25.68 21.41
N GLN A 253 31.81 26.90 20.88
CA GLN A 253 30.53 27.31 20.28
C GLN A 253 30.23 26.54 18.99
N GLN A 254 31.26 26.14 18.23
CA GLN A 254 31.09 25.33 17.02
C GLN A 254 30.51 23.95 17.38
N VAL A 255 31.15 23.21 18.30
CA VAL A 255 30.66 21.91 18.78
C VAL A 255 29.21 22.00 19.26
N CYS A 256 28.91 22.98 20.13
CA CYS A 256 27.58 23.12 20.69
C CYS A 256 26.53 23.57 19.66
N GLY A 257 26.92 24.45 18.73
CA GLY A 257 26.08 24.90 17.63
C GLY A 257 25.73 23.76 16.68
N THR A 258 26.72 22.98 16.25
CA THR A 258 26.55 21.82 15.35
C THR A 258 25.69 20.72 15.98
N LEU A 259 25.93 20.36 17.25
CA LEU A 259 25.09 19.37 17.94
C LEU A 259 23.64 19.86 18.09
N ASN A 260 23.44 21.15 18.35
CA ASN A 260 22.10 21.74 18.43
C ASN A 260 21.41 21.87 17.07
N SER A 261 22.14 22.17 15.98
CA SER A 261 21.54 22.18 14.63
C SER A 261 21.12 20.79 14.15
N TYR A 262 21.77 19.73 14.64
CA TYR A 262 21.32 18.35 14.45
C TYR A 262 20.26 17.89 15.47
N GLY A 263 19.75 18.80 16.32
CA GLY A 263 18.60 18.53 17.18
C GLY A 263 18.89 18.02 18.59
N VAL A 264 20.14 18.15 19.10
CA VAL A 264 20.43 17.90 20.52
C VAL A 264 20.23 19.22 21.31
N PRO A 265 19.18 19.37 22.15
CA PRO A 265 18.83 20.66 22.73
C PRO A 265 19.72 21.02 23.93
N PHE A 266 19.81 22.33 24.21
CA PHE A 266 20.46 22.86 25.41
C PHE A 266 19.60 22.68 26.67
N GLY A 267 20.23 22.43 27.83
CA GLY A 267 19.55 22.34 29.13
C GLY A 267 18.88 20.98 29.38
N ASP A 268 17.74 20.98 30.05
CA ASP A 268 17.00 19.77 30.46
C ASP A 268 16.31 19.09 29.27
N LYS A 269 17.11 18.34 28.51
CA LYS A 269 16.72 17.64 27.27
C LYS A 269 15.84 16.40 27.46
N SER A 270 15.79 15.81 28.65
CA SER A 270 15.43 14.38 28.85
C SER A 270 14.03 13.97 28.40
N ALA A 271 13.06 14.90 28.35
CA ALA A 271 11.69 14.62 27.94
C ALA A 271 11.38 14.96 26.47
N ILE A 272 12.19 15.83 25.84
CA ILE A 272 11.95 16.37 24.49
C ILE A 272 12.93 15.85 23.44
N VAL A 273 14.01 15.18 23.86
CA VAL A 273 15.02 14.63 22.96
C VAL A 273 14.43 13.53 22.07
N GLN A 274 14.89 13.46 20.83
CA GLN A 274 14.45 12.52 19.79
C GLN A 274 15.67 12.16 18.93
N ILE A 275 15.60 11.09 18.13
CA ILE A 275 16.68 10.78 17.18
C ILE A 275 16.75 11.91 16.14
N PRO A 276 17.95 12.47 15.85
CA PRO A 276 18.16 13.44 14.78
C PRO A 276 17.63 12.95 13.44
N SER A 277 16.97 13.82 12.67
CA SER A 277 16.52 13.48 11.30
C SER A 277 17.68 13.00 10.42
N VAL A 278 18.85 13.63 10.56
CA VAL A 278 20.09 13.22 9.88
C VAL A 278 20.51 11.77 10.17
N ILE A 279 20.08 11.16 11.29
CA ILE A 279 20.33 9.74 11.61
C ILE A 279 19.17 8.86 11.12
N LEU A 280 17.91 9.32 11.22
CA LEU A 280 16.74 8.61 10.69
C LEU A 280 16.79 8.44 9.16
N GLU A 281 17.39 9.40 8.46
CA GLU A 281 17.61 9.42 7.00
C GLU A 281 18.94 8.77 6.56
N ALA A 282 19.83 8.41 7.49
CA ALA A 282 21.15 7.85 7.15
C ALA A 282 21.13 6.33 6.97
N SER A 283 22.22 5.80 6.39
CA SER A 283 22.35 4.36 6.15
C SER A 283 22.32 3.53 7.44
N ASN A 284 21.94 2.24 7.31
CA ASN A 284 21.93 1.29 8.41
C ASN A 284 23.26 1.25 9.20
N VAL A 285 24.41 1.49 8.55
CA VAL A 285 25.72 1.50 9.22
C VAL A 285 25.84 2.68 10.19
N VAL A 286 25.44 3.88 9.75
CA VAL A 286 25.39 5.09 10.59
C VAL A 286 24.42 4.89 11.76
N GLN A 287 23.24 4.33 11.48
CA GLN A 287 22.21 4.05 12.49
C GLN A 287 22.70 3.05 13.55
N ARG A 288 23.39 1.98 13.15
CA ARG A 288 24.01 1.02 14.07
C ARG A 288 25.06 1.67 14.97
N GLU A 289 25.96 2.48 14.42
CA GLU A 289 27.00 3.19 15.22
C GLU A 289 26.38 4.21 16.19
N PHE A 290 25.34 4.96 15.77
CA PHE A 290 24.56 5.83 16.65
C PHE A 290 23.90 5.04 17.80
N LEU A 291 23.19 3.96 17.48
CA LEU A 291 22.55 3.10 18.49
C LEU A 291 23.57 2.49 19.45
N LYS A 292 24.71 2.03 18.95
CA LYS A 292 25.79 1.45 19.77
C LYS A 292 26.36 2.47 20.75
N ALA A 293 26.57 3.72 20.32
CA ALA A 293 27.00 4.80 21.23
C ALA A 293 25.92 5.12 22.28
N LEU A 294 24.66 5.24 21.84
CA LEU A 294 23.52 5.53 22.70
C LEU A 294 23.32 4.47 23.80
N PHE A 295 23.28 3.19 23.42
CA PHE A 295 23.22 2.06 24.35
C PHE A 295 24.50 1.92 25.21
N SER A 296 25.65 2.40 24.75
CA SER A 296 26.88 2.39 25.57
C SER A 296 26.82 3.38 26.73
N GLY A 297 26.11 4.50 26.60
CA GLY A 297 25.74 5.40 27.71
C GLY A 297 24.67 4.77 28.61
N ASP A 298 23.38 5.01 28.34
CA ASP A 298 22.29 4.67 29.28
C ASP A 298 21.85 3.18 29.23
N GLY A 299 22.30 2.41 28.23
CA GLY A 299 21.90 1.02 28.05
C GLY A 299 22.45 0.10 29.15
N THR A 300 21.61 -0.81 29.64
CA THR A 300 21.88 -1.72 30.76
C THR A 300 21.74 -3.17 30.32
N VAL A 301 22.58 -4.07 30.86
CA VAL A 301 22.54 -5.51 30.59
C VAL A 301 22.29 -6.27 31.89
N SER A 302 21.12 -6.87 32.02
CA SER A 302 20.72 -7.66 33.19
C SER A 302 21.00 -9.15 32.97
N GLN A 303 21.98 -9.68 33.70
CA GLN A 303 22.33 -11.11 33.67
C GLN A 303 21.40 -12.00 34.51
N GLN A 304 20.52 -11.40 35.32
CA GLN A 304 19.51 -12.10 36.12
C GLN A 304 18.23 -12.34 35.31
N THR A 305 17.77 -11.32 34.58
CA THR A 305 16.53 -11.37 33.79
C THR A 305 16.76 -11.65 32.31
N TYR A 306 18.02 -11.76 31.87
CA TYR A 306 18.43 -11.95 30.48
C TYR A 306 17.88 -10.86 29.54
N LEU A 307 18.00 -9.60 29.95
CA LEU A 307 17.50 -8.43 29.21
C LEU A 307 18.63 -7.45 28.88
N VAL A 308 18.53 -6.84 27.69
CA VAL A 308 19.15 -5.53 27.42
C VAL A 308 18.05 -4.48 27.56
N GLU A 309 18.24 -3.50 28.44
CA GLU A 309 17.26 -2.45 28.73
C GLU A 309 17.84 -1.05 28.42
N TYR A 310 16.98 -0.12 28.01
CA TYR A 310 17.31 1.30 27.85
C TYR A 310 16.17 2.14 28.44
N TYR A 311 16.52 3.20 29.17
CA TYR A 311 15.59 4.01 29.95
C TYR A 311 15.62 5.48 29.49
N SER A 312 14.47 6.11 29.28
CA SER A 312 14.38 7.54 28.95
C SER A 312 13.06 8.15 29.39
N ASN A 313 13.05 9.47 29.62
CA ASN A 313 11.81 10.21 29.87
C ASN A 313 11.13 10.66 28.57
N SER A 314 11.83 10.59 27.42
CA SER A 314 11.26 10.80 26.10
C SER A 314 10.71 9.48 25.54
N LYS A 315 9.38 9.34 25.50
CA LYS A 315 8.70 8.21 24.85
C LYS A 315 9.09 8.12 23.37
N LYS A 316 9.10 9.28 22.69
CA LYS A 316 9.40 9.43 21.27
C LYS A 316 10.79 8.95 20.89
N LEU A 317 11.80 9.19 21.75
CA LEU A 317 13.14 8.63 21.56
C LEU A 317 13.09 7.09 21.55
N LEU A 318 12.37 6.45 22.47
CA LEU A 318 12.30 4.99 22.54
C LEU A 318 11.52 4.38 21.38
N GLU A 319 10.46 5.04 20.91
CA GLU A 319 9.71 4.66 19.71
C GLU A 319 10.63 4.70 18.47
N GLN A 320 11.43 5.74 18.32
CA GLN A 320 12.39 5.86 17.23
C GLN A 320 13.55 4.85 17.33
N ILE A 321 14.06 4.57 18.53
CA ILE A 321 15.01 3.47 18.75
C ILE A 321 14.36 2.13 18.36
N SER A 322 13.08 1.93 18.69
CA SER A 322 12.33 0.72 18.32
C SER A 322 12.21 0.55 16.81
N PHE A 323 11.91 1.62 16.05
CA PHE A 323 11.91 1.57 14.58
C PHE A 323 13.27 1.11 14.01
N LEU A 324 14.38 1.70 14.48
CA LEU A 324 15.72 1.34 14.01
C LEU A 324 16.15 -0.08 14.41
N LEU A 325 15.75 -0.56 15.59
CA LEU A 325 16.00 -1.95 16.02
C LEU A 325 15.17 -2.96 15.21
N HIS A 326 13.89 -2.67 14.94
CA HIS A 326 13.04 -3.55 14.12
C HIS A 326 13.48 -3.58 12.65
N GLN A 327 13.98 -2.47 12.09
CA GLN A 327 14.66 -2.42 10.79
C GLN A 327 15.86 -3.40 10.75
N GLU A 328 16.59 -3.53 11.86
CA GLU A 328 17.68 -4.50 12.00
C GLU A 328 17.25 -5.93 12.41
N GLY A 329 15.96 -6.22 12.45
CA GLY A 329 15.45 -7.53 12.83
C GLY A 329 15.61 -7.84 14.32
N ILE A 330 15.70 -6.82 15.18
CA ILE A 330 15.82 -6.95 16.64
C ILE A 330 14.49 -6.52 17.27
N THR A 331 13.76 -7.46 17.85
CA THR A 331 12.49 -7.15 18.53
C THR A 331 12.70 -6.58 19.92
N CYS A 332 11.89 -5.58 20.25
CA CYS A 332 11.95 -4.90 21.54
C CYS A 332 10.55 -4.46 22.00
N ARG A 333 10.40 -4.25 23.31
CA ARG A 333 9.15 -3.78 23.94
C ARG A 333 9.40 -2.45 24.63
N VAL A 334 8.68 -1.40 24.23
CA VAL A 334 8.59 -0.15 24.99
C VAL A 334 7.51 -0.29 26.07
N SER A 335 7.81 0.16 27.30
CA SER A 335 6.93 0.04 28.46
C SER A 335 7.03 1.26 29.37
N TYR A 336 5.92 1.73 29.92
CA TYR A 336 5.91 2.81 30.92
C TYR A 336 6.39 2.31 32.29
N LYS A 337 7.12 3.14 33.03
CA LYS A 337 7.64 2.85 34.38
C LYS A 337 7.74 4.14 35.21
N LYS A 338 7.07 4.21 36.35
CA LYS A 338 7.27 5.32 37.31
C LYS A 338 8.66 5.21 37.95
N ALA A 339 9.52 6.18 37.67
CA ALA A 339 10.82 6.31 38.32
C ALA A 339 10.69 7.14 39.61
N LYS A 340 11.32 6.70 40.71
CA LYS A 340 11.33 7.43 41.99
C LYS A 340 12.72 8.03 42.22
N LEU A 341 12.84 9.35 42.15
CA LEU A 341 14.09 10.08 42.36
C LEU A 341 13.88 11.16 43.42
N LYS A 342 14.74 11.19 44.46
CA LYS A 342 14.69 12.19 45.56
C LYS A 342 13.26 12.39 46.14
N LYS A 343 12.56 11.29 46.43
CA LYS A 343 11.16 11.23 46.92
C LYS A 343 10.07 11.74 45.97
N ARG A 344 10.39 12.19 44.75
CA ARG A 344 9.41 12.54 43.70
C ARG A 344 9.29 11.42 42.67
N TYR A 345 8.10 11.30 42.08
CA TYR A 345 7.83 10.36 40.98
C TYR A 345 7.96 11.10 39.65
N PHE A 346 8.56 10.43 38.66
CA PHE A 346 8.74 10.94 37.31
C PHE A 346 8.26 9.89 36.31
N ASP A 347 7.62 10.36 35.24
CA ASP A 347 7.26 9.52 34.11
C ASP A 347 8.54 9.13 33.35
N SER A 348 8.74 7.83 33.23
CA SER A 348 9.87 7.25 32.53
C SER A 348 9.38 6.07 31.69
N TYR A 349 10.12 5.79 30.63
CA TYR A 349 9.84 4.74 29.68
C TYR A 349 11.06 3.82 29.61
N ARG A 350 10.79 2.54 29.37
CA ARG A 350 11.79 1.47 29.29
C ARG A 350 11.59 0.69 28.00
N LEU A 351 12.61 0.66 27.17
CA LEU A 351 12.75 -0.28 26.08
C LEU A 351 13.49 -1.52 26.60
N SER A 352 12.97 -2.72 26.33
CA SER A 352 13.62 -3.99 26.70
C SER A 352 13.73 -4.93 25.51
N ILE A 353 14.92 -5.50 25.30
CA ILE A 353 15.25 -6.54 24.32
C ILE A 353 15.46 -7.85 25.08
N SER A 354 14.82 -8.92 24.61
CA SER A 354 14.76 -10.24 25.25
C SER A 354 14.82 -11.36 24.21
N ASN A 355 14.94 -12.61 24.66
CA ASN A 355 15.09 -13.82 23.83
C ASN A 355 16.47 -13.92 23.15
N GLN A 356 17.03 -15.13 23.12
CA GLN A 356 18.36 -15.47 22.60
C GLN A 356 18.58 -14.92 21.18
N GLU A 357 17.59 -15.05 20.29
CA GLU A 357 17.71 -14.60 18.90
C GLU A 357 17.96 -13.08 18.81
N ASN A 358 17.11 -12.26 19.45
CA ASN A 358 17.25 -10.81 19.43
C ASN A 358 18.52 -10.35 20.15
N LEU A 359 18.87 -10.99 21.27
CA LEU A 359 20.10 -10.71 22.00
C LEU A 359 21.34 -11.03 21.16
N THR A 360 21.30 -12.10 20.36
CA THR A 360 22.39 -12.45 19.43
C THR A 360 22.47 -11.47 18.27
N LYS A 361 21.33 -11.14 17.64
CA LYS A 361 21.27 -10.09 16.60
C LYS A 361 21.77 -8.75 17.13
N PHE A 362 21.36 -8.35 18.34
CA PHE A 362 21.86 -7.13 18.99
C PHE A 362 23.37 -7.22 19.24
N TYR A 363 23.88 -8.32 19.80
CA TYR A 363 25.31 -8.51 20.09
C TYR A 363 26.20 -8.34 18.84
N HIS A 364 25.75 -8.86 17.69
CA HIS A 364 26.51 -8.80 16.43
C HIS A 364 26.27 -7.52 15.60
N LYS A 365 25.05 -6.98 15.56
CA LYS A 365 24.69 -5.82 14.71
C LYS A 365 24.84 -4.47 15.41
N ILE A 366 24.66 -4.41 16.73
CA ILE A 366 24.67 -3.17 17.53
C ILE A 366 25.76 -3.29 18.60
N GLY A 367 25.52 -4.08 19.65
CA GLY A 367 26.43 -4.28 20.77
C GLY A 367 26.68 -3.02 21.60
N PHE A 368 27.81 -3.00 22.29
CA PHE A 368 28.29 -1.88 23.11
C PHE A 368 29.77 -1.60 22.81
N TYR A 369 30.20 -0.36 22.97
CA TYR A 369 31.62 0.00 23.11
C TYR A 369 32.14 -0.24 24.53
N SER A 370 31.25 -0.20 25.53
CA SER A 370 31.61 -0.57 26.91
C SER A 370 31.89 -2.06 26.99
N LEU A 371 33.14 -2.41 27.24
CA LEU A 371 33.61 -3.80 27.24
C LEU A 371 32.87 -4.64 28.27
N ASP A 372 32.52 -4.08 29.42
CA ASP A 372 31.84 -4.82 30.48
C ASP A 372 30.36 -5.07 30.16
N LYS A 373 29.68 -4.14 29.49
CA LYS A 373 28.32 -4.38 28.96
C LYS A 373 28.35 -5.47 27.87
N GLN A 374 29.32 -5.41 26.96
CA GLN A 374 29.50 -6.42 25.90
C GLN A 374 29.85 -7.82 26.47
N LYS A 375 30.74 -7.91 27.48
CA LYS A 375 31.03 -9.15 28.21
C LYS A 375 29.79 -9.68 28.93
N LYS A 376 29.03 -8.81 29.61
CA LYS A 376 27.78 -9.21 30.30
C LYS A 376 26.79 -9.83 29.32
N LEU A 377 26.62 -9.25 28.13
CA LEU A 377 25.77 -9.79 27.06
C LEU A 377 26.32 -11.11 26.50
N LYS A 378 27.63 -11.22 26.25
CA LYS A 378 28.26 -12.49 25.83
C LYS A 378 28.01 -13.61 26.84
N ASN A 379 28.10 -13.32 28.13
CA ASN A 379 27.84 -14.30 29.20
C ASN A 379 26.36 -14.72 29.28
N ILE A 380 25.42 -13.88 28.82
CA ILE A 380 24.01 -14.26 28.65
C ILE A 380 23.89 -15.23 27.48
N LEU A 381 24.50 -14.91 26.33
CA LEU A 381 24.45 -15.75 25.14
C LEU A 381 25.10 -17.13 25.35
N ASN A 382 26.23 -17.19 26.04
CA ASN A 382 26.93 -18.45 26.38
C ASN A 382 26.09 -19.42 27.25
N LYS A 383 25.05 -18.94 27.94
CA LYS A 383 24.16 -19.78 28.76
C LYS A 383 23.07 -20.48 27.96
N TYR A 384 22.82 -20.05 26.72
CA TYR A 384 21.84 -20.70 25.85
C TYR A 384 22.49 -21.86 25.08
N VAL A 385 22.04 -23.09 25.36
CA VAL A 385 22.48 -24.31 24.64
C VAL A 385 21.87 -24.34 23.23
N LYS A 386 22.58 -24.96 22.27
CA LYS A 386 22.28 -25.02 20.83
C LYS A 386 20.78 -25.16 20.48
N ASN A 387 20.28 -24.21 19.71
CA ASN A 387 19.70 -24.43 18.36
C ASN A 387 19.42 -23.07 17.70
N MET A 388 19.81 -22.89 16.43
CA MET A 388 19.47 -21.69 15.64
C MET A 388 18.80 -22.10 14.33
N GLY A 389 17.46 -22.06 14.34
CA GLY A 389 16.68 -21.85 13.13
C GLY A 389 16.44 -20.34 12.98
N LEU A 390 17.02 -19.73 11.94
CA LEU A 390 16.75 -18.34 11.59
C LEU A 390 15.43 -18.27 10.81
N ASN A 391 14.30 -18.07 11.50
CA ASN A 391 13.04 -17.79 10.83
C ASN A 391 13.05 -16.36 10.28
N GLY A 392 13.29 -16.25 8.97
CA GLY A 392 13.33 -15.00 8.22
C GLY A 392 11.96 -14.36 7.99
N ASN A 393 11.14 -14.22 9.04
CA ASN A 393 9.91 -13.45 8.95
C ASN A 393 10.23 -11.99 8.63
N THR A 394 9.51 -11.43 7.66
CA THR A 394 9.59 -10.05 7.18
C THR A 394 8.63 -9.11 7.90
N TYR A 395 7.76 -9.61 8.77
CA TYR A 395 6.81 -8.80 9.52
C TYR A 395 6.62 -9.39 10.92
N LEU A 396 6.04 -8.59 11.80
CA LEU A 396 5.61 -9.00 13.12
C LEU A 396 4.18 -8.54 13.36
N THR A 397 3.64 -8.83 14.53
CA THR A 397 2.33 -8.36 14.97
C THR A 397 2.41 -7.74 16.36
N SER A 398 1.57 -6.76 16.65
CA SER A 398 1.48 -6.16 18.00
C SER A 398 0.04 -5.76 18.35
N PRO A 399 -0.46 -6.10 19.56
CA PRO A 399 -1.81 -5.72 19.99
C PRO A 399 -1.93 -4.22 20.30
N ILE A 400 -3.08 -3.65 20.00
CA ILE A 400 -3.46 -2.27 20.34
C ILE A 400 -3.66 -2.18 21.86
N VAL A 401 -3.04 -1.19 22.49
CA VAL A 401 -3.18 -0.90 23.92
C VAL A 401 -3.96 0.37 24.21
N LYS A 402 -4.11 1.26 23.23
CA LYS A 402 -4.84 2.52 23.36
C LYS A 402 -5.37 2.99 22.02
N ILE A 403 -6.58 3.55 22.01
CA ILE A 403 -7.16 4.30 20.91
C ILE A 403 -7.68 5.62 21.50
N GLU A 404 -7.36 6.75 20.89
CA GLU A 404 -7.81 8.08 21.33
C GLU A 404 -8.18 8.97 20.14
N GLU A 405 -9.17 9.85 20.30
CA GLU A 405 -9.48 10.85 19.27
C GLU A 405 -8.53 12.04 19.36
N VAL A 406 -7.97 12.47 18.23
CA VAL A 406 -7.09 13.64 18.12
C VAL A 406 -7.51 14.50 16.93
N TYR A 407 -7.01 15.73 16.86
CA TYR A 407 -7.25 16.63 15.73
C TYR A 407 -5.92 17.07 15.11
N GLU A 408 -5.83 16.97 13.79
CA GLU A 408 -4.74 17.51 12.98
C GLU A 408 -5.37 18.29 11.81
N PRO A 409 -4.89 19.52 11.51
CA PRO A 409 -5.51 20.38 10.49
C PRO A 409 -5.25 19.92 9.06
N PHE A 410 -4.26 19.04 8.84
CA PHE A 410 -3.95 18.48 7.52
C PHE A 410 -3.75 16.97 7.61
N VAL A 411 -4.34 16.26 6.66
CA VAL A 411 -4.10 14.83 6.43
C VAL A 411 -3.50 14.61 5.05
N TYR A 412 -2.83 13.48 4.90
CA TYR A 412 -2.04 13.14 3.74
C TYR A 412 -2.41 11.73 3.29
N ASP A 413 -2.59 11.54 1.98
CA ASP A 413 -2.77 10.24 1.36
C ASP A 413 -1.53 9.91 0.54
N LEU A 414 -1.13 8.64 0.57
CA LEU A 414 0.04 8.12 -0.11
C LEU A 414 -0.34 6.83 -0.82
N THR A 415 -0.56 6.93 -2.12
CA THR A 415 -1.01 5.81 -2.95
C THR A 415 0.18 5.11 -3.59
N VAL A 416 0.36 3.81 -3.30
CA VAL A 416 1.27 2.93 -4.03
C VAL A 416 0.52 2.22 -5.18
N PRO A 417 0.98 2.32 -6.45
CA PRO A 417 0.27 1.73 -7.60
C PRO A 417 0.22 0.20 -7.64
N ASN A 418 1.25 -0.50 -7.14
CA ASN A 418 1.37 -1.95 -7.28
C ASN A 418 0.70 -2.70 -6.11
N ASN A 419 1.40 -2.81 -4.97
CA ASN A 419 0.93 -3.56 -3.81
C ASN A 419 -0.23 -2.87 -3.04
N HIS A 420 -0.61 -1.65 -3.46
CA HIS A 420 -1.67 -0.85 -2.84
C HIS A 420 -1.53 -0.67 -1.31
N ASN A 421 -0.29 -0.65 -0.83
CA ASN A 421 0.04 -0.38 0.57
C ASN A 421 1.44 0.21 0.75
N PHE A 422 1.66 0.81 1.92
CA PHE A 422 2.91 1.39 2.36
C PHE A 422 3.06 1.28 3.89
N ILE A 423 4.27 1.52 4.39
CA ILE A 423 4.58 1.50 5.83
C ILE A 423 4.54 2.92 6.42
N ALA A 424 3.65 3.16 7.39
CA ALA A 424 3.51 4.41 8.14
C ALA A 424 3.70 4.15 9.65
N ASN A 425 4.67 4.81 10.29
CA ASN A 425 5.12 4.56 11.66
C ASN A 425 5.32 3.06 11.97
N GLY A 426 5.82 2.32 10.97
CA GLY A 426 6.02 0.87 11.06
C GLY A 426 4.77 0.01 10.89
N ILE A 427 3.58 0.55 10.57
CA ILE A 427 2.30 -0.15 10.36
C ILE A 427 1.89 -0.09 8.87
N ILE A 428 1.14 -1.08 8.35
CA ILE A 428 0.82 -1.24 6.91
C ILE A 428 -0.64 -0.79 6.59
N SER A 429 -0.89 -0.13 5.43
CA SER A 429 -2.06 0.77 5.09
C SER A 429 -2.70 0.59 3.66
N HIS A 430 -3.98 0.94 3.32
CA HIS A 430 -4.70 0.58 2.02
C HIS A 430 -5.80 1.57 1.39
N ASN A 431 -6.53 1.17 0.29
CA ASN A 431 -7.04 1.94 -0.90
C ASN A 431 -8.54 1.67 -1.47
N SER A 432 -9.04 2.17 -2.68
CA SER A 432 -10.51 2.44 -3.07
C SER A 432 -11.21 2.28 -4.54
N GLY A 433 -12.53 2.65 -4.82
CA GLY A 433 -13.33 2.44 -6.13
C GLY A 433 -14.70 3.20 -6.52
N LYS A 434 -15.14 3.26 -7.83
CA LYS A 434 -15.85 4.43 -8.52
C LYS A 434 -17.19 4.33 -9.35
N THR A 435 -17.27 3.58 -10.48
CA THR A 435 -18.14 3.85 -11.68
C THR A 435 -19.65 4.09 -11.46
N LEU A 436 -20.30 3.33 -10.56
CA LEU A 436 -21.77 3.24 -10.45
C LEU A 436 -22.46 4.59 -10.17
N CYS A 437 -21.82 5.48 -9.41
CA CYS A 437 -22.45 6.74 -9.01
C CYS A 437 -22.56 7.76 -10.16
N VAL A 438 -21.69 7.66 -11.17
CA VAL A 438 -21.75 8.52 -12.36
C VAL A 438 -23.01 8.20 -13.15
N GLN A 439 -23.27 6.91 -13.37
CA GLN A 439 -24.45 6.44 -14.10
C GLN A 439 -25.74 6.84 -13.40
N TYR A 440 -25.80 6.74 -12.07
CA TYR A 440 -26.94 7.19 -11.28
C TYR A 440 -27.21 8.69 -11.42
N VAL A 441 -26.17 9.53 -11.25
CA VAL A 441 -26.33 10.98 -11.37
C VAL A 441 -26.72 11.41 -12.79
N THR A 442 -26.14 10.81 -13.84
CA THR A 442 -26.48 11.19 -15.22
C THR A 442 -27.90 10.76 -15.62
N GLN A 443 -28.39 9.62 -15.11
CA GLN A 443 -29.79 9.20 -15.27
C GLN A 443 -30.75 10.15 -14.54
N GLU A 444 -30.46 10.52 -13.29
CA GLU A 444 -31.26 11.44 -12.49
C GLU A 444 -31.31 12.87 -13.09
N ILE A 445 -30.23 13.32 -13.73
CA ILE A 445 -30.21 14.58 -14.50
C ILE A 445 -31.07 14.46 -15.75
N LEU A 446 -30.89 13.41 -16.56
CA LEU A 446 -31.69 13.19 -17.78
C LEU A 446 -33.20 13.15 -17.48
N LYS A 447 -33.61 12.47 -16.41
CA LYS A 447 -35.01 12.40 -15.99
C LYS A 447 -35.60 13.80 -15.74
N ARG A 448 -34.94 14.62 -14.92
CA ARG A 448 -35.37 16.01 -14.64
C ARG A 448 -35.39 16.90 -15.87
N VAL A 449 -34.49 16.65 -16.82
CA VAL A 449 -34.41 17.39 -18.09
C VAL A 449 -35.60 17.08 -19.00
N VAL A 450 -36.00 15.80 -19.09
CA VAL A 450 -37.22 15.37 -19.81
C VAL A 450 -38.49 15.84 -19.11
N ASP A 451 -38.59 15.68 -17.78
CA ASP A 451 -39.72 16.16 -16.98
C ASP A 451 -39.90 17.70 -17.08
N GLY A 452 -38.80 18.43 -17.30
CA GLY A 452 -38.78 19.87 -17.56
C GLY A 452 -38.99 20.29 -19.02
N GLY A 453 -39.19 19.34 -19.95
CA GLY A 453 -39.46 19.62 -21.37
C GLY A 453 -38.26 20.12 -22.18
N ASN A 454 -37.02 19.77 -21.80
CA ASN A 454 -35.79 20.32 -22.38
C ASN A 454 -34.93 19.25 -23.08
N ASP A 455 -35.26 18.83 -24.30
CA ASP A 455 -34.56 17.74 -25.03
C ASP A 455 -33.14 18.06 -25.56
N ASN A 456 -32.46 19.03 -24.93
CA ASN A 456 -31.16 19.55 -25.34
C ASN A 456 -29.97 18.84 -24.66
N LEU A 457 -30.17 17.94 -23.70
CA LEU A 457 -29.08 17.13 -23.12
C LEU A 457 -29.05 15.72 -23.72
N LYS A 458 -27.89 15.30 -24.22
CA LYS A 458 -27.62 13.91 -24.62
C LYS A 458 -26.45 13.36 -23.82
N VAL A 459 -26.68 12.29 -23.05
CA VAL A 459 -25.60 11.55 -22.38
C VAL A 459 -25.22 10.35 -23.26
N ILE A 460 -23.92 10.13 -23.44
CA ILE A 460 -23.35 8.99 -24.18
C ILE A 460 -22.41 8.26 -23.22
N TYR A 461 -22.55 6.94 -23.08
CA TYR A 461 -21.71 6.12 -22.21
C TYR A 461 -20.83 5.18 -23.06
N ILE A 462 -19.53 5.17 -22.77
CA ILE A 462 -18.53 4.39 -23.50
C ILE A 462 -17.68 3.63 -22.48
N ASN A 463 -17.57 2.31 -22.61
CA ASN A 463 -16.56 1.54 -21.87
C ASN A 463 -15.30 1.37 -22.73
N CYS A 464 -14.19 1.95 -22.28
CA CYS A 464 -12.93 2.06 -23.01
C CYS A 464 -12.07 0.78 -23.02
N LYS A 465 -12.52 -0.29 -22.37
CA LYS A 465 -11.81 -1.58 -22.32
C LYS A 465 -12.23 -2.54 -23.43
N LEU A 466 -13.47 -2.41 -23.92
CA LEU A 466 -14.03 -3.26 -24.97
C LEU A 466 -13.27 -3.08 -26.29
N LYS A 467 -12.54 -4.12 -26.75
CA LYS A 467 -11.75 -4.09 -28.01
C LYS A 467 -12.59 -3.71 -29.25
N LYS A 468 -13.87 -4.09 -29.28
CA LYS A 468 -14.80 -3.72 -30.36
C LYS A 468 -15.09 -2.21 -30.43
N VAL A 469 -14.91 -1.48 -29.33
CA VAL A 469 -15.31 -0.08 -29.15
C VAL A 469 -14.11 0.87 -29.05
N ALA A 470 -13.03 0.46 -28.37
CA ALA A 470 -11.95 1.36 -27.95
C ALA A 470 -10.54 0.79 -28.18
N ASP A 471 -10.30 0.23 -29.36
CA ASP A 471 -8.94 -0.13 -29.84
C ASP A 471 -8.30 0.98 -30.68
N THR A 472 -9.11 1.79 -31.37
CA THR A 472 -8.67 2.90 -32.23
C THR A 472 -9.61 4.08 -32.05
N GLU A 473 -9.11 5.29 -32.29
CA GLU A 473 -9.88 6.55 -32.30
C GLU A 473 -11.15 6.43 -33.17
N TYR A 474 -11.01 5.85 -34.37
CA TYR A 474 -12.12 5.53 -35.28
C TYR A 474 -13.26 4.77 -34.60
N ARG A 475 -12.96 3.73 -33.81
CA ARG A 475 -14.00 2.90 -33.18
C ARG A 475 -14.74 3.65 -32.08
N ILE A 476 -14.06 4.51 -31.32
CA ILE A 476 -14.71 5.33 -30.28
C ILE A 476 -15.67 6.33 -30.95
N LEU A 477 -15.22 7.00 -32.03
CA LEU A 477 -16.07 7.93 -32.79
C LEU A 477 -17.26 7.20 -33.45
N ALA A 478 -17.06 6.01 -34.00
CA ALA A 478 -18.13 5.21 -34.57
C ALA A 478 -19.18 4.79 -33.52
N GLU A 479 -18.75 4.43 -32.30
CA GLU A 479 -19.67 4.11 -31.18
C GLU A 479 -20.44 5.36 -30.70
N ILE A 480 -19.80 6.52 -30.65
CA ILE A 480 -20.43 7.81 -30.35
C ILE A 480 -21.51 8.14 -31.40
N ILE A 481 -21.18 8.01 -32.69
CA ILE A 481 -22.11 8.22 -33.80
C ILE A 481 -23.28 7.21 -33.74
N SER A 482 -23.01 5.95 -33.43
CA SER A 482 -24.02 4.91 -33.19
C SER A 482 -24.97 5.27 -32.04
N SER A 483 -24.43 5.78 -30.93
CA SER A 483 -25.20 6.25 -29.77
C SER A 483 -26.05 7.51 -30.05
N LEU A 484 -25.75 8.22 -31.14
CA LEU A 484 -26.52 9.34 -31.67
C LEU A 484 -27.57 8.90 -32.70
N GLY A 485 -27.64 7.62 -33.07
CA GLY A 485 -28.64 7.05 -33.99
C GLY A 485 -28.21 6.98 -35.46
N GLU A 486 -26.94 7.19 -35.76
CA GLU A 486 -26.35 7.19 -37.10
C GLU A 486 -25.30 6.06 -37.22
N SER A 487 -24.95 5.64 -38.44
CA SER A 487 -23.96 4.57 -38.62
C SER A 487 -22.75 4.98 -39.46
N VAL A 488 -21.64 4.28 -39.24
CA VAL A 488 -20.37 4.42 -39.94
C VAL A 488 -19.94 3.02 -40.41
N PRO A 489 -19.41 2.84 -41.64
CA PRO A 489 -18.86 1.56 -42.09
C PRO A 489 -17.87 0.95 -41.09
N SER A 490 -17.83 -0.38 -41.03
CA SER A 490 -16.95 -1.10 -40.09
C SER A 490 -15.45 -0.91 -40.37
N THR A 491 -15.09 -0.64 -41.63
CA THR A 491 -13.76 -0.20 -42.10
C THR A 491 -13.91 0.66 -43.37
N GLY A 492 -12.84 1.35 -43.76
CA GLY A 492 -12.70 1.93 -45.11
C GLY A 492 -12.82 3.46 -45.23
N LEU A 493 -13.29 4.16 -44.19
CA LEU A 493 -13.24 5.63 -44.14
C LEU A 493 -11.96 6.13 -43.43
N PRO A 494 -11.35 7.24 -43.87
CA PRO A 494 -10.34 7.95 -43.08
C PRO A 494 -10.93 8.48 -41.77
N THR A 495 -10.13 8.55 -40.70
CA THR A 495 -10.56 9.06 -39.38
C THR A 495 -11.13 10.48 -39.47
N ASP A 496 -10.53 11.35 -40.29
CA ASP A 496 -10.98 12.74 -40.49
C ASP A 496 -12.38 12.84 -41.11
N ALA A 497 -12.75 11.87 -41.97
CA ALA A 497 -14.10 11.79 -42.53
C ALA A 497 -15.13 11.36 -41.48
N VAL A 498 -14.73 10.51 -40.53
CA VAL A 498 -15.58 10.13 -39.39
C VAL A 498 -15.73 11.29 -38.40
N TYR A 499 -14.65 12.04 -38.13
CA TYR A 499 -14.72 13.30 -37.37
C TYR A 499 -15.65 14.32 -38.01
N SER A 500 -15.52 14.54 -39.33
CA SER A 500 -16.38 15.46 -40.08
C SER A 500 -17.85 15.04 -39.98
N LYS A 501 -18.15 13.75 -40.11
CA LYS A 501 -19.50 13.21 -39.93
C LYS A 501 -20.00 13.35 -38.49
N PHE A 502 -19.14 13.16 -37.48
CA PHE A 502 -19.47 13.39 -36.08
C PHE A 502 -19.88 14.85 -35.83
N ILE A 503 -19.07 15.82 -36.29
CA ILE A 503 -19.35 17.26 -36.18
C ILE A 503 -20.68 17.61 -36.85
N GLU A 504 -20.92 17.12 -38.08
CA GLU A 504 -22.17 17.34 -38.80
C GLU A 504 -23.39 16.88 -37.98
N ILE A 505 -23.36 15.65 -37.45
CA ILE A 505 -24.47 15.07 -36.68
C ILE A 505 -24.77 15.90 -35.42
N ILE A 506 -23.73 16.32 -34.69
CA ILE A 506 -23.93 17.03 -33.42
C ILE A 506 -24.39 18.49 -33.62
N GLU A 507 -24.05 19.13 -34.75
CA GLU A 507 -24.49 20.49 -35.09
C GLU A 507 -25.91 20.57 -35.70
N ARG A 508 -26.54 19.45 -36.11
CA ARG A 508 -27.91 19.43 -36.68
C ARG A 508 -28.98 20.05 -35.78
N LYS A 509 -28.77 20.07 -34.45
CA LYS A 509 -29.63 20.75 -33.48
C LYS A 509 -28.78 21.32 -32.34
N LYS A 510 -29.26 22.36 -31.68
CA LYS A 510 -28.64 22.90 -30.45
C LYS A 510 -28.71 21.86 -29.33
N GLN A 511 -27.57 21.35 -28.85
CA GLN A 511 -27.53 20.35 -27.79
C GLN A 511 -26.21 20.35 -27.00
N LEU A 512 -26.31 19.97 -25.72
CA LEU A 512 -25.20 19.64 -24.84
C LEU A 512 -25.00 18.11 -24.85
N ILE A 513 -23.77 17.67 -25.11
CA ILE A 513 -23.40 16.26 -25.17
C ILE A 513 -22.45 15.95 -24.03
N LEU A 514 -22.87 15.08 -23.12
CA LEU A 514 -22.07 14.59 -22.00
C LEU A 514 -21.54 13.19 -22.31
N ILE A 515 -20.25 13.07 -22.58
CA ILE A 515 -19.59 11.80 -22.92
C ILE A 515 -18.99 11.21 -21.63
N VAL A 516 -19.49 10.08 -21.18
CA VAL A 516 -18.95 9.31 -20.04
C VAL A 516 -18.02 8.22 -20.57
N MET A 517 -16.72 8.34 -20.29
CA MET A 517 -15.69 7.38 -20.66
C MET A 517 -15.26 6.56 -19.43
N ASP A 518 -15.76 5.33 -19.32
CA ASP A 518 -15.40 4.39 -18.24
C ASP A 518 -14.14 3.58 -18.58
N GLU A 519 -13.26 3.40 -17.59
CA GLU A 519 -11.91 2.86 -17.76
C GLU A 519 -11.06 3.63 -18.80
N ILE A 520 -11.16 4.98 -18.81
CA ILE A 520 -10.53 5.87 -19.81
C ILE A 520 -9.00 5.68 -19.96
N ASP A 521 -8.31 5.24 -18.91
CA ASP A 521 -6.88 4.90 -18.97
C ASP A 521 -6.55 3.77 -19.95
N GLN A 522 -7.53 2.93 -20.31
CA GLN A 522 -7.37 1.87 -21.30
C GLN A 522 -7.44 2.40 -22.74
N ALA A 523 -8.21 3.47 -23.00
CA ALA A 523 -8.23 4.12 -24.32
C ALA A 523 -6.89 4.84 -24.60
N VAL A 524 -6.43 5.67 -23.65
CA VAL A 524 -5.19 6.45 -23.81
C VAL A 524 -3.97 5.55 -24.00
N LYS A 525 -3.87 4.44 -23.25
CA LYS A 525 -2.78 3.44 -23.41
C LYS A 525 -2.69 2.82 -24.81
N LYS A 526 -3.79 2.76 -25.56
CA LYS A 526 -3.86 2.12 -26.89
C LYS A 526 -3.80 3.12 -28.04
N ILE A 527 -4.46 4.27 -27.87
CA ILE A 527 -4.76 5.23 -28.95
C ILE A 527 -3.81 6.44 -28.92
N SER A 528 -3.18 6.72 -27.77
CA SER A 528 -2.63 8.01 -27.33
C SER A 528 -3.67 8.98 -26.77
N ASP A 529 -3.17 10.01 -26.09
CA ASP A 529 -3.89 11.11 -25.46
C ASP A 529 -4.37 12.20 -26.45
N SER A 530 -3.79 12.23 -27.66
CA SER A 530 -4.19 13.16 -28.73
C SER A 530 -5.69 13.11 -29.08
N PHE A 531 -6.35 11.96 -28.91
CA PHE A 531 -7.80 11.83 -29.02
C PHE A 531 -8.57 12.74 -28.04
N LEU A 532 -8.13 12.83 -26.79
CA LEU A 532 -8.77 13.65 -25.76
C LEU A 532 -8.56 15.15 -26.02
N TYR A 533 -7.43 15.50 -26.61
CA TYR A 533 -7.14 16.86 -27.08
C TYR A 533 -8.12 17.30 -28.18
N ASN A 534 -8.33 16.43 -29.18
CA ASN A 534 -9.26 16.69 -30.27
C ASN A 534 -10.68 16.87 -29.73
N LEU A 535 -11.19 15.92 -28.94
CA LEU A 535 -12.52 16.00 -28.34
C LEU A 535 -12.75 17.26 -27.49
N THR A 536 -11.76 17.69 -26.70
CA THR A 536 -11.93 18.90 -25.85
C THR A 536 -11.92 20.19 -26.65
N ARG A 537 -11.10 20.25 -27.71
CA ARG A 537 -10.99 21.43 -28.59
C ARG A 537 -12.12 21.57 -29.61
N LEU A 538 -12.85 20.50 -29.94
CA LEU A 538 -14.04 20.61 -30.81
C LEU A 538 -15.01 21.73 -30.37
N ASN A 539 -15.13 22.02 -29.07
CA ASN A 539 -15.91 23.14 -28.55
C ASN A 539 -15.55 24.54 -29.12
N SER A 540 -14.38 24.73 -29.73
CA SER A 540 -14.05 26.00 -30.44
C SER A 540 -14.51 26.03 -31.90
N GLU A 541 -14.88 24.88 -32.47
CA GLU A 541 -15.35 24.73 -33.85
C GLU A 541 -16.88 24.60 -33.92
N LEU A 542 -17.49 24.07 -32.87
CA LEU A 542 -18.94 23.96 -32.70
C LEU A 542 -19.60 25.33 -32.46
N LYS A 543 -20.81 25.49 -33.01
CA LYS A 543 -21.57 26.75 -33.00
C LYS A 543 -22.90 26.61 -32.29
N ASN A 544 -23.59 25.50 -32.52
CA ASN A 544 -24.89 25.20 -31.93
C ASN A 544 -24.76 24.24 -30.74
N SER A 545 -23.70 23.43 -30.70
CA SER A 545 -23.57 22.33 -29.72
C SER A 545 -22.33 22.45 -28.84
N GLN A 546 -22.35 21.75 -27.70
CA GLN A 546 -21.27 21.75 -26.73
C GLN A 546 -20.99 20.34 -26.23
N ILE A 547 -19.72 20.00 -26.04
CA ILE A 547 -19.27 18.69 -25.53
C ILE A 547 -18.64 18.87 -24.15
N SER A 548 -19.03 18.00 -23.22
CA SER A 548 -18.41 17.85 -21.90
C SER A 548 -18.07 16.39 -21.64
N LEU A 549 -17.00 16.14 -20.89
CA LEU A 549 -16.39 14.83 -20.70
C LEU A 549 -16.45 14.41 -19.23
N VAL A 550 -16.83 13.15 -18.97
CA VAL A 550 -16.70 12.51 -17.66
C VAL A 550 -15.80 11.29 -17.77
N GLY A 551 -14.54 11.38 -17.33
CA GLY A 551 -13.58 10.29 -17.39
C GLY A 551 -13.50 9.52 -16.06
N ILE A 552 -13.74 8.22 -16.08
CA ILE A 552 -13.60 7.35 -14.90
C ILE A 552 -12.34 6.49 -15.08
N SER A 553 -11.37 6.62 -14.18
CA SER A 553 -10.13 5.82 -14.24
C SER A 553 -9.86 5.04 -12.96
N ASN A 554 -9.34 3.83 -13.14
CA ASN A 554 -8.80 3.04 -12.03
C ASN A 554 -7.37 3.44 -11.64
N SER A 555 -6.69 4.27 -12.44
CA SER A 555 -5.39 4.85 -12.09
C SER A 555 -5.53 6.29 -11.58
N LEU A 556 -4.99 6.56 -10.39
CA LEU A 556 -4.82 7.93 -9.90
C LEU A 556 -3.70 8.70 -10.64
N THR A 557 -2.76 8.02 -11.29
CA THR A 557 -1.73 8.68 -12.12
C THR A 557 -2.20 8.99 -13.55
N PHE A 558 -3.47 8.73 -13.89
CA PHE A 558 -3.95 8.82 -15.28
C PHE A 558 -3.59 10.16 -15.94
N MET A 559 -3.77 11.28 -15.22
CA MET A 559 -3.44 12.63 -15.72
C MET A 559 -1.95 12.96 -15.77
N ASP A 560 -1.11 12.19 -15.09
CA ASP A 560 0.34 12.41 -15.12
C ASP A 560 0.98 11.80 -16.37
N HIS A 561 0.20 11.02 -17.13
CA HIS A 561 0.60 10.39 -18.40
C HIS A 561 0.02 11.10 -19.64
N ILE A 562 -0.72 12.19 -19.45
CA ILE A 562 -1.30 13.02 -20.53
C ILE A 562 -0.40 14.24 -20.77
N ASP A 563 -0.20 14.61 -22.04
CA ASP A 563 0.59 15.79 -22.41
C ASP A 563 0.02 17.07 -21.77
N PRO A 564 0.88 17.97 -21.22
CA PRO A 564 0.43 19.17 -20.52
C PRO A 564 -0.52 20.09 -21.30
N ARG A 565 -0.43 20.11 -22.65
CA ARG A 565 -1.32 20.91 -23.50
C ARG A 565 -2.74 20.35 -23.55
N VAL A 566 -2.84 19.03 -23.40
CA VAL A 566 -4.11 18.27 -23.37
C VAL A 566 -4.75 18.39 -22.01
N ARG A 567 -3.99 18.19 -20.93
CA ARG A 567 -4.44 18.45 -19.56
C ARG A 567 -4.93 19.91 -19.39
N SER A 568 -4.23 20.87 -20.01
CA SER A 568 -4.66 22.27 -20.00
C SER A 568 -5.92 22.57 -20.83
N SER A 569 -6.24 21.81 -21.88
CA SER A 569 -7.49 21.99 -22.65
C SER A 569 -8.68 21.23 -22.05
N LEU A 570 -8.41 20.28 -21.16
CA LEU A 570 -9.41 19.50 -20.47
C LEU A 570 -10.17 20.29 -19.39
N GLY A 571 -9.60 21.31 -18.74
CA GLY A 571 -10.35 22.24 -17.86
C GLY A 571 -11.16 21.53 -16.77
N GLU A 572 -10.44 20.92 -15.82
CA GLU A 572 -10.91 19.73 -15.10
C GLU A 572 -11.38 19.99 -13.66
N GLU A 573 -12.47 19.33 -13.27
CA GLU A 573 -12.81 19.02 -11.88
C GLU A 573 -12.37 17.58 -11.57
N GLU A 574 -11.72 17.35 -10.42
CA GLU A 574 -11.21 16.03 -10.01
C GLU A 574 -11.93 15.51 -8.74
N LEU A 575 -12.48 14.28 -8.77
CA LEU A 575 -13.15 13.64 -7.62
C LEU A 575 -12.56 12.25 -7.29
N VAL A 576 -12.56 11.88 -6.00
CA VAL A 576 -11.95 10.64 -5.52
C VAL A 576 -12.92 9.79 -4.68
N PHE A 577 -13.03 8.48 -4.97
CA PHE A 577 -14.08 7.59 -4.45
C PHE A 577 -13.56 6.43 -3.55
N PRO A 578 -14.03 6.26 -2.28
CA PRO A 578 -13.67 5.18 -1.31
C PRO A 578 -13.96 3.72 -1.75
N PRO A 579 -13.37 2.64 -1.15
CA PRO A 579 -13.85 1.28 -1.36
C PRO A 579 -15.12 1.08 -0.54
N TYR A 580 -15.85 -0.01 -0.79
CA TYR A 580 -16.77 -0.48 0.23
C TYR A 580 -16.00 -1.32 1.25
N ASN A 581 -16.15 -1.01 2.54
CA ASN A 581 -15.66 -1.87 3.61
C ASN A 581 -16.57 -3.10 3.78
N ALA A 582 -16.15 -4.11 4.54
CA ALA A 582 -16.93 -5.33 4.72
C ALA A 582 -18.33 -5.12 5.35
N LEU A 583 -18.58 -4.03 6.09
CA LEU A 583 -19.90 -3.71 6.63
C LEU A 583 -20.79 -3.05 5.58
N GLN A 584 -20.26 -2.08 4.83
CA GLN A 584 -20.94 -1.45 3.70
C GLN A 584 -21.28 -2.48 2.61
N LEU A 585 -20.39 -3.46 2.39
CA LEU A 585 -20.67 -4.62 1.55
C LEU A 585 -21.75 -5.52 2.15
N GLN A 586 -21.79 -5.75 3.47
CA GLN A 586 -22.89 -6.49 4.10
C GLN A 586 -24.23 -5.76 3.95
N ASP A 587 -24.25 -4.44 4.13
CA ASP A 587 -25.45 -3.61 4.01
C ASP A 587 -25.98 -3.65 2.55
N ILE A 588 -25.10 -3.47 1.57
CA ILE A 588 -25.42 -3.62 0.13
C ILE A 588 -25.90 -5.05 -0.19
N LEU A 589 -25.24 -6.09 0.32
CA LEU A 589 -25.65 -7.48 0.11
C LEU A 589 -27.01 -7.76 0.72
N ARG A 590 -27.32 -7.17 1.89
CA ARG A 590 -28.59 -7.35 2.60
C ARG A 590 -29.75 -6.72 1.82
N GLU A 591 -29.63 -5.44 1.43
CA GLU A 591 -30.62 -4.75 0.60
C GLU A 591 -30.90 -5.52 -0.70
N ARG A 592 -29.86 -5.98 -1.39
CA ARG A 592 -30.01 -6.77 -2.62
C ARG A 592 -30.60 -8.15 -2.36
N ALA A 593 -30.31 -8.76 -1.21
CA ALA A 593 -30.83 -10.08 -0.86
C ALA A 593 -32.31 -10.06 -0.49
N GLU A 594 -32.80 -9.00 0.17
CA GLU A 594 -34.23 -8.79 0.46
C GLU A 594 -35.08 -8.75 -0.83
N GLY A 595 -34.53 -8.19 -1.92
CA GLY A 595 -35.14 -8.24 -3.24
C GLY A 595 -34.94 -9.56 -3.99
N ALA A 596 -33.86 -10.29 -3.73
CA ALA A 596 -33.45 -11.46 -4.52
C ALA A 596 -33.98 -12.81 -4.01
N PHE A 597 -34.07 -13.00 -2.70
CA PHE A 597 -34.34 -14.31 -2.06
C PHE A 597 -35.74 -14.38 -1.43
N ILE A 598 -36.19 -15.60 -1.14
CA ILE A 598 -37.34 -15.82 -0.27
C ILE A 598 -36.87 -15.69 1.20
N GLU A 599 -37.73 -15.16 2.06
CA GLU A 599 -37.44 -14.93 3.47
C GLU A 599 -37.08 -16.23 4.22
N GLY A 600 -36.13 -16.15 5.16
CA GLY A 600 -35.68 -17.30 5.97
C GLY A 600 -34.67 -18.26 5.32
N ILE A 601 -34.32 -18.05 4.03
CA ILE A 601 -33.37 -18.91 3.30
C ILE A 601 -31.90 -18.65 3.65
N LEU A 602 -31.55 -17.40 3.95
CA LEU A 602 -30.17 -17.02 4.24
C LEU A 602 -29.81 -17.39 5.68
N ASP A 603 -28.73 -18.13 5.86
CA ASP A 603 -28.23 -18.51 7.17
C ASP A 603 -27.38 -17.41 7.80
N GLU A 604 -27.18 -17.44 9.12
CA GLU A 604 -26.39 -16.43 9.81
C GLU A 604 -24.93 -16.42 9.32
N GLY A 605 -24.36 -15.22 9.19
CA GLY A 605 -22.98 -15.02 8.74
C GLY A 605 -22.74 -15.08 7.23
N VAL A 606 -23.71 -15.48 6.40
CA VAL A 606 -23.56 -15.54 4.92
C VAL A 606 -23.10 -14.19 4.34
N PHE A 607 -23.78 -13.09 4.68
CA PHE A 607 -23.39 -11.76 4.21
C PHE A 607 -22.00 -11.35 4.71
N ALA A 608 -21.67 -11.66 5.98
CA ALA A 608 -20.39 -11.31 6.58
C ALA A 608 -19.24 -12.03 5.86
N LYS A 609 -19.41 -13.33 5.56
CA LYS A 609 -18.44 -14.13 4.85
C LYS A 609 -18.28 -13.70 3.39
N CYS A 610 -19.39 -13.44 2.70
CA CYS A 610 -19.39 -12.96 1.33
C CYS A 610 -18.72 -11.58 1.18
N ALA A 611 -19.06 -10.65 2.07
CA ALA A 611 -18.42 -9.35 2.15
C ALA A 611 -16.95 -9.43 2.53
N ALA A 612 -16.54 -10.36 3.40
CA ALA A 612 -15.13 -10.57 3.76
C ALA A 612 -14.28 -11.00 2.56
N PHE A 613 -14.76 -11.96 1.75
CA PHE A 613 -14.08 -12.37 0.52
C PHE A 613 -13.94 -11.20 -0.49
N ALA A 614 -15.00 -10.43 -0.71
CA ALA A 614 -14.96 -9.28 -1.63
C ALA A 614 -14.15 -8.08 -1.11
N ALA A 615 -14.15 -7.85 0.22
CA ALA A 615 -13.32 -6.83 0.87
C ALA A 615 -11.83 -7.19 0.85
N ARG A 616 -11.48 -8.48 0.99
CA ARG A 616 -10.09 -8.97 1.00
C ARG A 616 -9.32 -8.64 -0.26
N GLU A 617 -9.95 -8.73 -1.42
CA GLU A 617 -9.28 -8.37 -2.67
C GLU A 617 -9.25 -6.85 -2.86
N HIS A 618 -10.39 -6.20 -3.09
CA HIS A 618 -10.41 -4.77 -3.44
C HIS A 618 -11.60 -3.95 -2.87
N GLY A 619 -12.55 -4.55 -2.14
CA GLY A 619 -13.75 -3.84 -1.68
C GLY A 619 -14.76 -3.56 -2.79
N ASP A 620 -14.85 -4.47 -3.78
CA ASP A 620 -15.76 -4.37 -4.93
C ASP A 620 -17.11 -5.04 -4.64
N ALA A 621 -18.18 -4.24 -4.68
CA ALA A 621 -19.55 -4.72 -4.52
C ALA A 621 -19.98 -5.71 -5.63
N ARG A 622 -19.40 -5.62 -6.83
CA ARG A 622 -19.67 -6.57 -7.92
C ARG A 622 -19.23 -7.98 -7.53
N ARG A 623 -18.01 -8.13 -6.99
CA ARG A 623 -17.48 -9.43 -6.54
C ARG A 623 -18.25 -9.99 -5.35
N ALA A 624 -18.74 -9.12 -4.46
CA ALA A 624 -19.64 -9.53 -3.37
C ALA A 624 -20.96 -10.11 -3.92
N LEU A 625 -21.65 -9.36 -4.79
CA LEU A 625 -22.93 -9.79 -5.35
C LEU A 625 -22.79 -11.06 -6.20
N ASP A 626 -21.72 -11.17 -6.98
CA ASP A 626 -21.44 -12.35 -7.80
C ASP A 626 -21.15 -13.59 -6.94
N LEU A 627 -20.34 -13.45 -5.89
CA LEU A 627 -20.07 -14.55 -4.96
C LEU A 627 -21.34 -15.03 -4.25
N LEU A 628 -22.22 -14.11 -3.82
CA LEU A 628 -23.52 -14.45 -3.22
C LEU A 628 -24.43 -15.18 -4.23
N ARG A 629 -24.47 -14.70 -5.48
CA ARG A 629 -25.22 -15.31 -6.58
C ARG A 629 -24.75 -16.74 -6.88
N VAL A 630 -23.44 -16.94 -7.07
CA VAL A 630 -22.88 -18.26 -7.39
C VAL A 630 -23.08 -19.24 -6.22
N ALA A 631 -22.95 -18.79 -4.97
CA ALA A 631 -23.22 -19.63 -3.79
C ALA A 631 -24.69 -20.05 -3.72
N ALA A 632 -25.61 -19.13 -4.00
CA ALA A 632 -27.03 -19.42 -4.10
C ALA A 632 -27.35 -20.40 -5.23
N GLU A 633 -26.79 -20.24 -6.42
CA GLU A 633 -26.95 -21.22 -7.50
C GLU A 633 -26.43 -22.61 -7.13
N LEU A 634 -25.34 -22.71 -6.36
CA LEU A 634 -24.84 -23.99 -5.84
C LEU A 634 -25.79 -24.60 -4.81
N ALA A 635 -26.38 -23.79 -3.93
CA ALA A 635 -27.38 -24.22 -2.95
C ALA A 635 -28.67 -24.72 -3.61
N GLU A 636 -29.16 -24.01 -4.64
CA GLU A 636 -30.33 -24.39 -5.44
C GLU A 636 -30.10 -25.71 -6.19
N ARG A 637 -28.96 -25.85 -6.89
CA ARG A 637 -28.57 -27.11 -7.56
C ARG A 637 -28.41 -28.27 -6.57
N GLY A 638 -27.94 -28.00 -5.35
CA GLY A 638 -27.83 -28.95 -4.26
C GLY A 638 -29.14 -29.27 -3.54
N LYS A 639 -30.28 -28.68 -3.97
CA LYS A 639 -31.60 -28.78 -3.31
C LYS A 639 -31.57 -28.39 -1.82
N SER A 640 -30.66 -27.49 -1.43
CA SER A 640 -30.57 -27.00 -0.06
C SER A 640 -31.68 -26.01 0.26
N LYS A 641 -32.36 -26.20 1.40
CA LYS A 641 -33.39 -25.28 1.91
C LYS A 641 -32.84 -23.97 2.46
N LYS A 642 -31.52 -23.89 2.69
CA LYS A 642 -30.82 -22.70 3.16
C LYS A 642 -29.53 -22.45 2.39
N LEU A 643 -29.19 -21.19 2.22
CA LEU A 643 -27.86 -20.76 1.78
C LEU A 643 -26.96 -20.66 3.03
N THR A 644 -25.98 -21.54 3.15
CA THR A 644 -25.04 -21.59 4.29
C THR A 644 -23.67 -21.01 3.91
N MET A 645 -22.82 -20.77 4.92
CA MET A 645 -21.44 -20.32 4.72
C MET A 645 -20.56 -21.28 3.92
N GLU A 646 -20.90 -22.57 3.82
CA GLU A 646 -20.14 -23.57 3.05
C GLU A 646 -20.29 -23.35 1.54
N PHE A 647 -21.49 -23.02 1.08
CA PHE A 647 -21.74 -22.67 -0.32
C PHE A 647 -20.96 -21.42 -0.77
N ILE A 648 -20.64 -20.51 0.15
CA ILE A 648 -19.80 -19.33 -0.13
C ILE A 648 -18.34 -19.75 -0.37
N ASP A 649 -17.79 -20.72 0.38
CA ASP A 649 -16.44 -21.25 0.11
C ASP A 649 -16.39 -21.98 -1.23
N ASN A 650 -17.39 -22.85 -1.47
CA ASN A 650 -17.52 -23.61 -2.71
C ASN A 650 -17.68 -22.68 -3.92
N ALA A 651 -18.42 -21.57 -3.77
CA ALA A 651 -18.53 -20.54 -4.79
C ALA A 651 -17.22 -19.81 -5.04
N ASN A 652 -16.48 -19.41 -4.00
CA ASN A 652 -15.20 -18.73 -4.19
C ASN A 652 -14.17 -19.65 -4.87
N GLN A 653 -14.04 -20.90 -4.41
CA GLN A 653 -13.20 -21.90 -5.06
C GLN A 653 -13.60 -22.15 -6.52
N LYS A 654 -14.91 -22.20 -6.81
CA LYS A 654 -15.40 -22.37 -8.18
C LYS A 654 -15.01 -21.18 -9.06
N ILE A 655 -15.26 -19.95 -8.61
CA ILE A 655 -14.92 -18.72 -9.36
C ILE A 655 -13.40 -18.65 -9.63
N GLU A 656 -12.56 -19.00 -8.65
CA GLU A 656 -11.11 -19.04 -8.82
C GLU A 656 -10.66 -20.12 -9.83
N ARG A 657 -11.23 -21.34 -9.74
CA ARG A 657 -10.93 -22.46 -10.64
C ARG A 657 -11.36 -22.18 -12.08
N ASP A 658 -12.58 -21.69 -12.27
CA ASP A 658 -13.14 -21.38 -13.59
C ASP A 658 -12.29 -20.25 -14.24
N LYS A 659 -11.94 -19.19 -13.49
CA LYS A 659 -11.04 -18.12 -13.95
C LYS A 659 -9.66 -18.63 -14.39
N MET A 660 -9.05 -19.59 -13.68
CA MET A 660 -7.76 -20.16 -14.10
C MET A 660 -7.89 -20.90 -15.44
N LEU A 661 -8.95 -21.67 -15.63
CA LEU A 661 -9.18 -22.40 -16.89
C LEU A 661 -9.50 -21.44 -18.05
N ASP A 662 -10.33 -20.42 -17.82
CA ASP A 662 -10.64 -19.38 -18.82
C ASP A 662 -9.38 -18.66 -19.31
N ILE A 663 -8.44 -18.33 -18.41
CA ILE A 663 -7.15 -17.75 -18.81
C ILE A 663 -6.41 -18.74 -19.71
N ILE A 664 -6.20 -19.98 -19.25
CA ILE A 664 -5.45 -21.01 -19.99
C ILE A 664 -6.02 -21.27 -21.40
N GLU A 665 -7.34 -21.27 -21.54
CA GLU A 665 -8.04 -21.45 -22.82
C GLU A 665 -7.84 -20.26 -23.78
N ASN A 666 -7.82 -19.02 -23.25
CA ASN A 666 -7.81 -17.79 -24.06
C ASN A 666 -6.40 -17.17 -24.28
N GLU A 667 -5.36 -17.74 -23.68
CA GLU A 667 -3.97 -17.33 -23.92
C GLU A 667 -3.52 -17.58 -25.38
N PRO A 668 -2.61 -16.75 -25.95
CA PRO A 668 -2.07 -17.00 -27.29
C PRO A 668 -1.36 -18.36 -27.39
N ARG A 669 -1.39 -18.99 -28.57
CA ARG A 669 -0.75 -20.32 -28.79
C ARG A 669 0.70 -20.43 -28.31
N GLN A 670 1.49 -19.35 -28.43
CA GLN A 670 2.88 -19.31 -27.96
C GLN A 670 2.97 -19.38 -26.43
N HIS A 671 2.07 -18.68 -25.73
CA HIS A 671 1.91 -18.74 -24.29
C HIS A 671 1.44 -20.14 -23.86
N GLN A 672 0.40 -20.66 -24.51
CA GLN A 672 -0.12 -22.01 -24.28
C GLN A 672 0.97 -23.10 -24.41
N LEU A 673 1.84 -23.03 -25.42
CA LEU A 673 2.99 -23.93 -25.56
C LEU A 673 3.97 -23.84 -24.38
N VAL A 674 4.25 -22.64 -23.88
CA VAL A 674 5.14 -22.45 -22.70
C VAL A 674 4.48 -23.04 -21.45
N LEU A 675 3.19 -22.81 -21.23
CA LEU A 675 2.48 -23.38 -20.08
C LEU A 675 2.37 -24.90 -20.15
N TYR A 676 2.07 -25.45 -21.33
CA TYR A 676 2.04 -26.88 -21.59
C TYR A 676 3.41 -27.54 -21.38
N SER A 677 4.50 -26.81 -21.67
CA SER A 677 5.88 -27.22 -21.36
C SER A 677 6.13 -27.30 -19.86
N ILE A 678 5.66 -26.31 -19.08
CA ILE A 678 5.79 -26.30 -17.61
C ILE A 678 4.95 -27.42 -16.99
N LEU A 679 3.71 -27.63 -17.44
CA LEU A 679 2.84 -28.74 -17.02
C LEU A 679 3.48 -30.11 -17.31
N ASN A 680 4.09 -30.31 -18.47
CA ASN A 680 4.77 -31.56 -18.82
C ASN A 680 6.04 -31.80 -17.97
N LEU A 681 6.78 -30.74 -17.63
CA LEU A 681 7.95 -30.85 -16.76
C LEU A 681 7.56 -31.11 -15.30
N THR A 682 6.43 -30.56 -14.84
CA THR A 682 5.88 -30.76 -13.48
C THR A 682 5.41 -32.19 -13.28
N ASN A 683 4.75 -32.79 -14.29
CA ASN A 683 4.27 -34.16 -14.24
C ASN A 683 5.36 -35.24 -14.42
N ASN A 684 6.64 -34.85 -14.57
CA ASN A 684 7.74 -35.79 -14.72
C ASN A 684 8.46 -35.99 -13.37
N SER A 685 8.20 -37.11 -12.72
CA SER A 685 8.74 -37.47 -11.39
C SER A 685 10.28 -37.57 -11.30
N SER A 686 10.99 -37.47 -12.43
CA SER A 686 12.47 -37.38 -12.45
C SER A 686 13.00 -35.94 -12.29
N ILE A 687 12.14 -34.92 -12.27
CA ILE A 687 12.52 -33.50 -12.24
C ILE A 687 12.07 -32.87 -10.91
N GLU A 688 12.98 -32.81 -9.94
CA GLU A 688 12.72 -32.22 -8.62
C GLU A 688 12.51 -30.69 -8.68
N LYS A 689 13.13 -30.02 -9.67
CA LYS A 689 13.09 -28.56 -9.85
C LYS A 689 13.09 -28.19 -11.33
N ILE A 690 12.17 -27.32 -11.73
CA ILE A 690 12.04 -26.80 -13.10
C ILE A 690 12.79 -25.47 -13.20
N PHE A 691 13.63 -25.30 -14.22
CA PHE A 691 14.32 -24.04 -14.51
C PHE A 691 13.96 -23.51 -15.90
N THR A 692 14.06 -22.19 -16.10
CA THR A 692 13.76 -21.54 -17.40
C THR A 692 14.44 -22.18 -18.60
N GLY A 693 15.68 -22.68 -18.46
CA GLY A 693 16.38 -23.41 -19.53
C GLY A 693 15.71 -24.73 -19.91
N GLN A 694 15.18 -25.49 -18.93
CA GLN A 694 14.45 -26.73 -19.21
C GLN A 694 13.10 -26.45 -19.86
N VAL A 695 12.40 -25.40 -19.39
CA VAL A 695 11.13 -24.95 -20.01
C VAL A 695 11.37 -24.54 -21.45
N TYR A 696 12.43 -23.78 -21.73
CA TYR A 696 12.79 -23.36 -23.09
C TYR A 696 13.07 -24.55 -24.01
N ASN A 697 13.90 -25.50 -23.57
CA ASN A 697 14.18 -26.72 -24.35
C ASN A 697 12.89 -27.51 -24.63
N LYS A 698 12.04 -27.69 -23.61
CA LYS A 698 10.79 -28.43 -23.75
C LYS A 698 9.76 -27.72 -24.66
N TYR A 699 9.74 -26.39 -24.60
CA TYR A 699 8.98 -25.54 -25.52
C TYR A 699 9.45 -25.70 -26.97
N GLN A 700 10.77 -25.75 -27.21
CA GLN A 700 11.31 -26.01 -28.55
C GLN A 700 10.87 -27.38 -29.11
N ASP A 701 10.87 -28.45 -28.29
CA ASP A 701 10.34 -29.77 -28.68
C ASP A 701 8.88 -29.68 -29.15
N PHE A 702 8.04 -28.93 -28.42
CA PHE A 702 6.62 -28.81 -28.73
C PHE A 702 6.33 -27.86 -29.91
N CYS A 703 7.11 -26.79 -30.09
CA CYS A 703 7.08 -25.97 -31.31
C CYS A 703 7.35 -26.80 -32.56
N GLN A 704 8.37 -27.67 -32.53
CA GLN A 704 8.69 -28.55 -33.66
C GLN A 704 7.54 -29.52 -33.99
N LYS A 705 6.91 -30.11 -32.97
CA LYS A 705 5.75 -31.01 -33.14
C LYS A 705 4.51 -30.31 -33.69
N THR A 706 4.22 -29.11 -33.20
CA THR A 706 3.03 -28.31 -33.59
C THR A 706 3.26 -27.45 -34.85
N LYS A 707 4.47 -27.44 -35.41
CA LYS A 707 4.90 -26.58 -36.53
C LYS A 707 4.72 -25.08 -36.25
N ILE A 708 4.85 -24.68 -34.99
CA ILE A 708 4.79 -23.28 -34.54
C ILE A 708 6.22 -22.71 -34.46
N GLU A 709 6.40 -21.47 -34.90
CA GLU A 709 7.71 -20.81 -34.89
C GLU A 709 8.29 -20.69 -33.47
N ILE A 710 9.60 -20.94 -33.33
CA ILE A 710 10.30 -20.86 -32.03
C ILE A 710 10.64 -19.40 -31.71
N LEU A 711 10.08 -18.89 -30.62
CA LEU A 711 10.45 -17.57 -30.09
C LEU A 711 11.81 -17.60 -29.36
N THR A 712 12.46 -16.45 -29.26
CA THR A 712 13.74 -16.32 -28.56
C THR A 712 13.61 -16.61 -27.05
N GLN A 713 14.67 -17.13 -26.45
CA GLN A 713 14.73 -17.39 -25.00
C GLN A 713 14.42 -16.15 -24.14
N ARG A 714 14.72 -14.94 -24.63
CA ARG A 714 14.30 -13.68 -24.01
C ARG A 714 12.78 -13.55 -23.98
N ARG A 715 12.11 -13.71 -25.12
CA ARG A 715 10.64 -13.61 -25.20
C ARG A 715 9.95 -14.70 -24.36
N ILE A 716 10.52 -15.90 -24.29
CA ILE A 716 10.02 -16.96 -23.38
C ILE A 716 10.21 -16.56 -21.91
N SER A 717 11.32 -15.90 -21.55
CA SER A 717 11.50 -15.34 -20.20
C SER A 717 10.54 -14.19 -19.87
N ASP A 718 10.02 -13.48 -20.87
CA ASP A 718 8.96 -12.48 -20.70
C ASP A 718 7.60 -13.19 -20.50
N ILE A 719 7.25 -14.18 -21.32
CA ILE A 719 6.02 -15.00 -21.19
C ILE A 719 5.97 -15.71 -19.82
N ILE A 720 7.10 -16.21 -19.32
CA ILE A 720 7.20 -16.81 -17.99
C ILE A 720 6.93 -15.75 -16.89
N ALA A 721 7.33 -14.49 -17.08
CA ALA A 721 6.97 -13.42 -16.16
C ALA A 721 5.49 -13.00 -16.31
N GLU A 722 4.92 -13.06 -17.52
CA GLU A 722 3.48 -12.87 -17.76
C GLU A 722 2.65 -13.92 -17.01
N PHE A 723 3.06 -15.20 -17.00
CA PHE A 723 2.40 -16.26 -16.22
C PHE A 723 2.58 -16.19 -14.71
N ASP A 724 3.73 -15.69 -14.25
CA ASP A 724 3.99 -15.36 -12.84
C ASP A 724 3.03 -14.26 -12.36
N MET A 725 2.85 -13.20 -13.17
CA MET A 725 1.88 -12.13 -12.92
C MET A 725 0.41 -12.59 -13.00
N LEU A 726 0.08 -13.57 -13.85
CA LEU A 726 -1.25 -14.18 -13.93
C LEU A 726 -1.52 -15.20 -12.80
N GLY A 727 -0.50 -15.54 -11.98
CA GLY A 727 -0.63 -16.48 -10.87
C GLY A 727 -0.79 -17.95 -11.31
N LEU A 728 -0.47 -18.28 -12.56
CA LEU A 728 -0.48 -19.67 -13.05
C LEU A 728 0.80 -20.43 -12.65
N ILE A 729 1.89 -19.70 -12.44
CA ILE A 729 3.18 -20.19 -11.93
C ILE A 729 3.74 -19.23 -10.88
N ASN A 730 4.83 -19.63 -10.22
CA ASN A 730 5.65 -18.81 -9.34
C ASN A 730 7.14 -18.97 -9.75
N VAL A 731 7.91 -17.88 -9.80
CA VAL A 731 9.26 -17.85 -10.38
C VAL A 731 10.33 -17.31 -9.40
N ASP A 732 11.07 -18.22 -8.76
CA ASP A 732 12.15 -17.92 -7.81
C ASP A 732 13.50 -17.70 -8.50
N VAL A 733 14.20 -16.59 -8.24
CA VAL A 733 15.56 -16.36 -8.77
C VAL A 733 16.63 -17.04 -7.91
N VAL A 734 17.28 -18.07 -8.45
CA VAL A 734 18.32 -18.86 -7.77
C VAL A 734 19.71 -18.49 -8.30
N SER A 735 20.62 -18.12 -7.41
CA SER A 735 22.03 -17.87 -7.75
C SER A 735 22.83 -19.18 -7.76
N ARG A 736 23.55 -19.45 -8.86
CA ARG A 736 24.47 -20.60 -9.00
C ARG A 736 25.95 -20.18 -9.04
N GLY A 737 26.30 -19.11 -8.32
CA GLY A 737 27.67 -18.63 -8.20
C GLY A 737 28.28 -18.23 -9.56
N ARG A 738 29.41 -18.86 -9.94
CA ARG A 738 30.12 -18.59 -11.21
C ARG A 738 29.29 -18.89 -12.47
N MET A 739 28.23 -19.69 -12.36
CA MET A 739 27.32 -20.03 -13.46
C MET A 739 26.17 -19.00 -13.65
N GLY A 740 26.18 -17.89 -12.91
CA GLY A 740 25.18 -16.82 -13.02
C GLY A 740 23.92 -17.02 -12.18
N ARG A 741 22.84 -16.33 -12.57
CA ARG A 741 21.51 -16.41 -11.94
C ARG A 741 20.55 -17.13 -12.88
N THR A 742 19.76 -18.05 -12.36
CA THR A 742 18.68 -18.73 -13.10
C THR A 742 17.34 -18.54 -12.38
N ARG A 743 16.25 -18.90 -13.04
CA ARG A 743 14.89 -18.83 -12.49
C ARG A 743 14.36 -20.26 -12.32
N GLU A 744 14.05 -20.64 -11.08
CA GLU A 744 13.32 -21.84 -10.72
C GLU A 744 11.82 -21.55 -10.84
N ILE A 745 11.04 -22.50 -11.36
CA ILE A 745 9.62 -22.32 -11.70
C ILE A 745 8.80 -23.37 -10.96
N LYS A 746 7.69 -22.95 -10.35
CA LYS A 746 6.72 -23.81 -9.68
C LYS A 746 5.35 -23.57 -10.30
N LEU A 747 4.65 -24.63 -10.66
CA LEU A 747 3.28 -24.54 -11.16
C LEU A 747 2.32 -24.23 -10.00
N MET A 748 1.49 -23.19 -10.14
CA MET A 748 0.49 -22.81 -9.12
C MET A 748 -0.92 -23.33 -9.45
N VAL A 749 -1.13 -23.91 -10.64
CA VAL A 749 -2.38 -24.59 -11.02
C VAL A 749 -2.62 -25.78 -10.07
N PRO A 750 -3.75 -25.82 -9.31
CA PRO A 750 -4.06 -26.90 -8.38
C PRO A 750 -4.03 -28.28 -9.05
N GLU A 751 -3.50 -29.30 -8.36
CA GLU A 751 -3.33 -30.66 -8.90
C GLU A 751 -4.62 -31.24 -9.51
N ASN A 752 -5.78 -30.97 -8.87
CA ASN A 752 -7.08 -31.42 -9.36
C ASN A 752 -7.57 -30.70 -10.64
N LEU A 753 -6.93 -29.60 -11.03
CA LEU A 753 -7.17 -28.88 -12.29
C LEU A 753 -6.14 -29.21 -13.38
N GLN A 754 -4.94 -29.68 -13.02
CA GLN A 754 -3.87 -29.94 -13.99
C GLN A 754 -4.28 -30.89 -15.13
N PRO A 755 -5.06 -31.97 -14.93
CA PRO A 755 -5.55 -32.82 -16.02
C PRO A 755 -6.43 -32.05 -17.02
N LYS A 756 -7.36 -31.22 -16.53
CA LYS A 756 -8.29 -30.45 -17.37
C LYS A 756 -7.59 -29.27 -18.05
N ALA A 757 -6.66 -28.61 -17.37
CA ALA A 757 -5.80 -27.58 -17.98
C ALA A 757 -4.93 -28.18 -19.10
N LYS A 758 -4.41 -29.40 -18.90
CA LYS A 758 -3.65 -30.13 -19.92
C LYS A 758 -4.53 -30.50 -21.12
N GLU A 759 -5.73 -31.02 -20.91
CA GLU A 759 -6.72 -31.33 -21.94
C GLU A 759 -7.09 -30.09 -22.79
N ILE A 760 -7.36 -28.95 -22.16
CA ILE A 760 -7.61 -27.66 -22.84
C ILE A 760 -6.43 -27.28 -23.74
N LEU A 761 -5.20 -27.40 -23.22
CA LEU A 761 -3.99 -27.06 -23.97
C LEU A 761 -3.72 -28.04 -25.13
N GLU A 762 -3.96 -29.34 -24.95
CA GLU A 762 -3.81 -30.34 -26.02
C GLU A 762 -4.81 -30.11 -27.15
N ASN A 763 -6.07 -29.81 -26.81
CA ASN A 763 -7.11 -29.42 -27.77
C ASN A 763 -6.76 -28.11 -28.51
N ALA A 764 -6.28 -27.08 -27.80
CA ALA A 764 -5.95 -25.77 -28.39
C ALA A 764 -4.68 -25.79 -29.28
N LEU A 765 -3.73 -26.68 -28.96
CA LEU A 765 -2.45 -26.83 -29.65
C LEU A 765 -2.45 -27.95 -30.70
N THR A 766 -3.50 -28.77 -30.78
CA THR A 766 -3.59 -29.97 -31.64
C THR A 766 -2.42 -30.94 -31.43
N ILE A 767 -2.21 -31.34 -30.16
CA ILE A 767 -1.15 -32.26 -29.70
C ILE A 767 -1.73 -33.64 -29.36
#